data_AF-A0A9D1Z7Y1-F1
#
_entry.id   AF-A0A9D1Z7Y1-F1
#
_cell.length_a   1.000
_cell.length_b   1.000
_cell.length_c   1.000
_cell.angle_alpha   90.00
_cell.angle_beta   90.00
_cell.angle_gamma   90.00
#
_symmetry.space_group_name_H-M   'P 1'
#
loop_
_entity.id
_entity.type
_entity.pdbx_description
1 polymer ?
#
loop_
_entity_poly.entity_id
_entity_poly.type
_entity_poly.pdbx_seq_one_letter_code
_entity_poly.pdbx_strand_id
1 'polypeptide(L)'
;MKRKLITIISTLLACLFALGIFAGCDFVSVNNRRDMEQVVATVNISNDETALGEMFGTLFGEDFEWNEGVKNDLSNIVSTDEVYKRDLIAYFINYGYNYISSGSSYGETFDLLMDTLVSRKIMVQYAIIYYLNEGQVVVDRDSVDKDLRDQYPSAGEGSEGVITKSGLTAEGYLAAKNTEGLSEDERVVESLKYFLTDEEIKLAEYTLRVTVNNAIDSYEEEIIAQESGSDTSGTETDRTTPTGANETKETYYPKTSDGGIDYDIYTGSNKVSDCGEYEKVDGSTPISRKKAYNRFISSLKSNYLVESGENTSDFYSLGYYDVELKTQFEQTLINKFMDTLSVRIADQLSNDELNNRYTAMLGTQKTTADSASSSEFTTTMDSMSDSSFVLYSPSSGYGFVYNILLPFSSSQSNYLTAIKNSNTESAYLTARNAMLLNITATDQRSSWFNGSEDYSYKAEAGSYYDNGNVEGDRYLFFEDSYTKGDGIDKYYGQYPYNGEVSKDGDTYTLVPNKITIKDFMDELSGYLAHVDSGLTLTGNYVDDETFRSTDFTNEDGDLDYSQAIYYRGAVNLGTVDYDNFLNEESSSYKAISAVNELMFAYSTDTGCFNTYLGYSIAAEGYTTSYVEEFRYAAQQAIKEGAGTVYVVGTDFGWHILYVSMTLSEGEIYGGYNPDEKSVEGTFSYNFYQSVKSAALSEYTSDMQNRVLEILNNDTIVKLYESRYSDLSNLG
;
A
#
# COMPACT_ATOMS: atom_id res chain seq x y z
N MET A 1 -5.60 1.11 2.73
CA MET A 1 -4.90 2.40 3.00
C MET A 1 -4.50 2.69 4.47
N LYS A 2 -4.97 1.95 5.47
CA LYS A 2 -4.94 2.34 6.90
C LYS A 2 -3.53 2.46 7.50
N ARG A 3 -2.79 1.34 7.51
CA ARG A 3 -1.35 1.34 7.80
C ARG A 3 -0.64 2.26 6.83
N LYS A 4 -0.77 2.02 5.51
CA LYS A 4 -0.21 2.88 4.45
C LYS A 4 -0.36 4.40 4.62
N LEU A 5 -1.30 5.00 5.36
CA LEU A 5 -1.31 6.46 5.61
C LEU A 5 -0.54 6.85 6.88
N ILE A 6 -0.71 6.12 8.00
CA ILE A 6 0.10 6.32 9.23
C ILE A 6 1.56 6.01 8.93
N THR A 7 1.77 4.92 8.21
CA THR A 7 2.96 4.58 7.43
C THR A 7 3.28 5.76 6.53
N ILE A 8 2.69 6.08 5.37
CA ILE A 8 3.16 7.19 4.47
C ILE A 8 3.43 8.55 5.15
N ILE A 9 2.79 8.90 6.27
CA ILE A 9 3.15 10.08 7.07
C ILE A 9 4.42 9.82 7.91
N SER A 10 4.53 8.67 8.57
CA SER A 10 5.79 8.17 9.19
C SER A 10 6.86 7.80 8.17
N THR A 11 6.50 7.50 6.91
CA THR A 11 7.33 7.32 5.71
C THR A 11 7.53 8.66 5.00
N LEU A 12 6.90 9.76 5.38
CA LEU A 12 7.47 11.09 5.11
C LEU A 12 8.67 11.37 6.04
N LEU A 13 8.75 10.67 7.18
CA LEU A 13 9.96 10.51 8.00
C LEU A 13 10.86 9.31 7.59
N ALA A 14 10.31 8.25 6.96
CA ALA A 14 10.98 6.96 6.75
C ALA A 14 11.03 6.44 5.28
N CYS A 15 10.47 7.13 4.28
CA CYS A 15 10.78 6.94 2.84
C CYS A 15 12.21 7.44 2.58
N LEU A 16 12.74 8.23 3.51
CA LEU A 16 14.14 8.44 3.78
C LEU A 16 14.87 7.15 4.22
N PHE A 17 14.53 5.97 3.67
CA PHE A 17 15.24 4.69 3.88
C PHE A 17 15.28 3.71 2.69
N ALA A 18 14.74 4.07 1.51
CA ALA A 18 14.74 3.18 0.34
C ALA A 18 15.35 3.82 -0.93
N LEU A 19 16.05 2.97 -1.71
CA LEU A 19 16.76 3.24 -2.98
C LEU A 19 18.13 3.91 -2.86
N GLY A 20 19.19 3.15 -3.15
CA GLY A 20 20.57 3.65 -3.23
C GLY A 20 21.14 3.61 -4.64
N ILE A 21 21.85 4.66 -5.05
CA ILE A 21 22.72 4.66 -6.25
C ILE A 21 24.07 5.28 -5.85
N PHE A 22 25.10 4.44 -5.73
CA PHE A 22 26.42 4.85 -5.27
C PHE A 22 27.38 5.15 -6.44
N ALA A 23 27.41 6.39 -6.92
CA ALA A 23 28.41 6.86 -7.90
C ALA A 23 29.05 8.18 -7.47
N GLY A 24 30.26 8.10 -6.90
CA GLY A 24 30.87 9.19 -6.12
C GLY A 24 31.46 10.39 -6.86
N CYS A 25 31.95 11.35 -6.07
CA CYS A 25 32.88 12.38 -6.48
C CYS A 25 34.06 12.46 -5.49
N ASP A 26 35.28 12.53 -6.02
CA ASP A 26 36.54 12.49 -5.28
C ASP A 26 37.05 13.93 -5.00
N PHE A 27 37.14 14.36 -3.74
CA PHE A 27 37.56 15.73 -3.37
C PHE A 27 38.70 15.79 -2.31
N VAL A 28 39.91 16.01 -2.85
CA VAL A 28 41.03 16.83 -2.33
C VAL A 28 41.41 16.79 -0.83
N SER A 29 42.37 15.90 -0.53
CA SER A 29 43.53 16.13 0.36
C SER A 29 43.38 16.86 1.71
N VAL A 30 42.33 16.57 2.49
CA VAL A 30 42.36 16.73 3.96
C VAL A 30 42.65 15.35 4.59
N ASN A 31 42.84 15.24 5.90
CA ASN A 31 42.73 13.95 6.57
C ASN A 31 41.24 13.60 6.68
N ASN A 32 40.66 13.11 5.58
CA ASN A 32 39.22 12.92 5.40
C ASN A 32 38.59 12.05 6.50
N ARG A 33 39.31 11.07 7.06
CA ARG A 33 38.85 10.30 8.24
C ARG A 33 38.56 11.23 9.43
N ARG A 34 39.52 12.09 9.79
CA ARG A 34 39.35 13.11 10.86
C ARG A 34 38.33 14.21 10.53
N ASP A 35 37.86 14.25 9.29
CA ASP A 35 36.81 15.17 8.85
C ASP A 35 35.42 14.53 8.99
N MET A 36 35.29 13.26 8.61
CA MET A 36 34.05 12.48 8.74
C MET A 36 33.72 12.09 10.20
N GLU A 37 34.74 11.94 11.04
CA GLU A 37 34.63 11.77 12.50
C GLU A 37 34.23 13.07 13.24
N GLN A 38 34.01 14.19 12.55
CA GLN A 38 33.59 15.43 13.21
C GLN A 38 32.12 15.36 13.64
N VAL A 39 31.87 15.64 14.92
CA VAL A 39 30.54 15.91 15.47
C VAL A 39 30.01 17.20 14.84
N VAL A 40 28.91 17.13 14.10
CA VAL A 40 28.29 18.26 13.39
C VAL A 40 27.08 18.83 14.13
N ALA A 41 26.44 18.03 14.99
CA ALA A 41 25.47 18.48 15.99
C ALA A 41 25.58 17.66 17.28
N THR A 42 25.13 18.22 18.40
CA THR A 42 24.88 17.47 19.65
C THR A 42 23.49 17.77 20.19
N VAL A 43 22.80 16.76 20.72
CA VAL A 43 21.43 16.86 21.26
C VAL A 43 21.35 16.25 22.66
N ASN A 44 20.82 17.00 23.63
CA ASN A 44 20.48 16.48 24.96
C ASN A 44 19.28 17.22 25.56
N ILE A 45 18.10 16.59 25.56
CA ILE A 45 16.86 17.24 26.03
C ILE A 45 16.79 17.39 27.55
N SER A 46 17.68 16.75 28.33
CA SER A 46 17.76 16.97 29.79
C SER A 46 18.50 18.24 30.19
N ASN A 47 19.21 18.90 29.27
CA ASN A 47 19.88 20.17 29.55
C ASN A 47 18.90 21.31 29.89
N ASP A 48 17.63 21.17 29.51
CA ASP A 48 16.57 22.13 29.79
C ASP A 48 15.30 21.44 30.30
N GLU A 49 15.29 21.12 31.60
CA GLU A 49 14.12 20.57 32.29
C GLU A 49 12.86 21.45 32.15
N THR A 50 13.01 22.76 31.86
CA THR A 50 11.87 23.67 31.71
C THR A 50 11.23 23.48 30.34
N ALA A 51 12.01 23.54 29.26
CA ALA A 51 11.53 23.25 27.91
C ALA A 51 11.00 21.82 27.78
N LEU A 52 11.67 20.84 28.41
CA LEU A 52 11.20 19.45 28.45
C LEU A 52 9.84 19.34 29.17
N GLY A 53 9.71 19.95 30.35
CA GLY A 53 8.46 19.98 31.11
C GLY A 53 7.33 20.71 30.38
N GLU A 54 7.63 21.82 29.71
CA GLU A 54 6.69 22.54 28.85
C GLU A 54 6.21 21.67 27.68
N MET A 55 7.12 20.89 27.07
CA MET A 55 6.77 19.97 25.98
C MET A 55 5.89 18.80 26.46
N PHE A 56 6.18 18.22 27.62
CA PHE A 56 5.30 17.22 28.24
C PHE A 56 3.94 17.79 28.61
N GLY A 57 3.86 18.99 29.20
CA GLY A 57 2.58 19.67 29.44
C GLY A 57 1.82 19.99 28.14
N THR A 58 2.56 20.34 27.09
CA THR A 58 2.08 20.65 25.73
C THR A 58 1.40 19.46 25.04
N LEU A 59 2.02 18.28 25.07
CA LEU A 59 1.47 17.09 24.41
C LEU A 59 0.53 16.33 25.35
N PHE A 60 0.96 16.09 26.59
CA PHE A 60 0.28 15.19 27.53
C PHE A 60 -0.67 15.87 28.52
N GLY A 61 -0.65 17.21 28.58
CA GLY A 61 -1.56 18.04 29.39
C GLY A 61 -0.87 18.62 30.63
N GLU A 62 -1.37 19.76 31.13
CA GLU A 62 -0.79 20.45 32.30
C GLU A 62 -0.72 19.59 33.57
N ASP A 63 -1.58 18.56 33.67
CA ASP A 63 -1.63 17.59 34.76
C ASP A 63 -0.65 16.39 34.60
N PHE A 64 0.31 16.44 33.65
CA PHE A 64 1.29 15.36 33.46
C PHE A 64 2.19 15.18 34.71
N GLU A 65 2.05 14.04 35.39
CA GLU A 65 2.83 13.72 36.59
C GLU A 65 4.14 13.01 36.25
N TRP A 66 5.25 13.54 36.77
CA TRP A 66 6.57 12.93 36.62
C TRP A 66 6.79 11.79 37.62
N ASN A 67 7.17 10.63 37.09
CA ASN A 67 7.70 9.52 37.87
C ASN A 67 8.99 9.95 38.60
N GLU A 68 9.03 9.81 39.92
CA GLU A 68 10.16 10.26 40.75
C GLU A 68 11.48 9.57 40.38
N GLY A 69 11.45 8.30 39.96
CA GLY A 69 12.64 7.59 39.48
C GLY A 69 13.18 8.18 38.18
N VAL A 70 12.30 8.42 37.20
CA VAL A 70 12.68 9.03 35.91
C VAL A 70 13.22 10.44 36.10
N LYS A 71 12.58 11.23 36.96
CA LYS A 71 13.02 12.60 37.23
C LYS A 71 14.37 12.67 37.94
N ASN A 72 14.62 11.80 38.91
CA ASN A 72 15.88 11.78 39.65
C ASN A 72 17.07 11.28 38.81
N ASP A 73 16.83 10.40 37.83
CA ASP A 73 17.85 9.83 36.94
C ASP A 73 17.85 10.43 35.52
N LEU A 74 17.15 11.56 35.30
CA LEU A 74 16.94 12.15 33.97
C LEU A 74 18.24 12.32 33.14
N SER A 75 19.29 12.86 33.77
CA SER A 75 20.62 13.06 33.15
C SER A 75 21.44 11.78 32.94
N ASN A 76 20.99 10.65 33.48
CA ASN A 76 21.57 9.32 33.24
C ASN A 76 20.78 8.60 32.13
N ILE A 77 19.46 8.75 32.12
CA ILE A 77 18.53 8.17 31.14
C ILE A 77 18.85 8.72 29.76
N VAL A 78 18.81 10.04 29.58
CA VAL A 78 19.23 10.69 28.34
C VAL A 78 20.61 11.31 28.52
N SER A 79 21.43 11.15 27.48
CA SER A 79 22.81 11.63 27.42
C SER A 79 22.98 12.48 26.17
N THR A 80 24.11 13.16 26.03
CA THR A 80 24.41 13.92 24.81
C THR A 80 24.62 12.96 23.65
N ASP A 81 23.66 12.92 22.73
CA ASP A 81 23.81 12.22 21.46
C ASP A 81 24.58 13.10 20.48
N GLU A 82 25.57 12.51 19.81
CA GLU A 82 26.35 13.16 18.77
C GLU A 82 25.80 12.77 17.39
N VAL A 83 25.69 13.76 16.49
CA VAL A 83 25.51 13.53 15.05
C VAL A 83 26.86 13.76 14.39
N TYR A 84 27.39 12.78 13.67
CA TYR A 84 28.67 12.89 12.96
C TYR A 84 28.48 13.29 11.50
N LYS A 85 29.51 13.92 10.91
CA LYS A 85 29.51 14.33 9.51
C LYS A 85 29.28 13.16 8.54
N ARG A 86 29.80 11.97 8.88
CA ARG A 86 29.54 10.72 8.14
C ARG A 86 28.05 10.36 8.13
N ASP A 87 27.31 10.62 9.21
CA ASP A 87 25.89 10.25 9.34
C ASP A 87 25.06 11.14 8.39
N LEU A 88 25.38 12.44 8.35
CA LEU A 88 24.81 13.40 7.40
C LEU A 88 25.10 13.02 5.93
N ILE A 89 26.31 12.56 5.63
CA ILE A 89 26.67 12.12 4.27
C ILE A 89 26.00 10.79 3.91
N ALA A 90 25.89 9.83 4.82
CA ALA A 90 25.11 8.62 4.59
C ALA A 90 23.65 8.94 4.28
N TYR A 91 23.04 9.85 5.06
CA TYR A 91 21.70 10.38 4.80
C TYR A 91 21.60 11.09 3.42
N PHE A 92 22.60 11.89 3.05
CA PHE A 92 22.61 12.56 1.74
C PHE A 92 22.76 11.58 0.57
N ILE A 93 23.65 10.59 0.68
CA ILE A 93 23.89 9.60 -0.38
C ILE A 93 22.63 8.77 -0.63
N ASN A 94 21.93 8.39 0.43
CA ASN A 94 20.74 7.56 0.31
C ASN A 94 19.48 8.37 -0.09
N TYR A 95 19.34 9.64 0.34
CA TYR A 95 18.07 10.38 0.21
C TYR A 95 18.19 11.77 -0.45
N GLY A 96 19.35 12.41 -0.36
CA GLY A 96 19.57 13.77 -0.85
C GLY A 96 19.31 13.93 -2.35
N TYR A 97 19.61 12.89 -3.14
CA TYR A 97 19.39 12.91 -4.60
C TYR A 97 17.94 13.19 -5.01
N ASN A 98 16.95 12.73 -4.23
CA ASN A 98 15.54 12.96 -4.52
C ASN A 98 15.17 14.45 -4.41
N TYR A 99 15.71 15.15 -3.41
CA TYR A 99 15.54 16.60 -3.26
C TYR A 99 16.25 17.38 -4.40
N ILE A 100 17.48 16.99 -4.77
CA ILE A 100 18.19 17.57 -5.93
C ILE A 100 17.40 17.36 -7.23
N SER A 101 16.84 16.16 -7.45
CA SER A 101 16.02 15.85 -8.63
C SER A 101 14.71 16.66 -8.67
N SER A 102 14.19 17.03 -7.50
CA SER A 102 13.01 17.90 -7.32
C SER A 102 13.32 19.39 -7.44
N GLY A 103 14.60 19.77 -7.61
CA GLY A 103 15.05 21.13 -7.87
C GLY A 103 15.69 21.87 -6.70
N SER A 104 15.88 21.22 -5.54
CA SER A 104 16.64 21.80 -4.41
C SER A 104 18.13 21.90 -4.72
N SER A 105 18.83 22.87 -4.11
CA SER A 105 20.29 22.90 -4.11
C SER A 105 20.89 21.90 -3.11
N TYR A 106 22.18 21.59 -3.27
CA TYR A 106 22.93 20.77 -2.30
C TYR A 106 22.92 21.43 -0.91
N GLY A 107 23.04 22.76 -0.82
CA GLY A 107 22.95 23.52 0.43
C GLY A 107 21.64 23.29 1.16
N GLU A 108 20.52 23.62 0.52
CA GLU A 108 19.18 23.42 1.09
C GLU A 108 18.91 21.96 1.47
N THR A 109 19.45 21.01 0.70
CA THR A 109 19.32 19.57 0.99
C THR A 109 20.12 19.17 2.23
N PHE A 110 21.39 19.60 2.37
CA PHE A 110 22.20 19.27 3.53
C PHE A 110 21.68 19.91 4.83
N ASP A 111 21.15 21.13 4.76
CA ASP A 111 20.54 21.79 5.92
C ASP A 111 19.25 21.06 6.35
N LEU A 112 18.37 20.67 5.41
CA LEU A 112 17.17 19.86 5.69
C LEU A 112 17.50 18.50 6.33
N LEU A 113 18.54 17.82 5.84
CA LEU A 113 18.97 16.53 6.39
C LEU A 113 19.55 16.70 7.82
N MET A 114 20.20 17.83 8.12
CA MET A 114 20.67 18.14 9.47
C MET A 114 19.51 18.32 10.44
N ASP A 115 18.51 19.14 10.09
CA ASP A 115 17.32 19.36 10.90
C ASP A 115 16.54 18.06 11.13
N THR A 116 16.49 17.18 10.13
CA THR A 116 15.88 15.84 10.23
C THR A 116 16.63 14.96 11.24
N LEU A 117 17.96 14.89 11.17
CA LEU A 117 18.79 14.11 12.09
C LEU A 117 18.71 14.63 13.54
N VAL A 118 18.71 15.94 13.74
CA VAL A 118 18.51 16.58 15.05
C VAL A 118 17.13 16.26 15.61
N SER A 119 16.07 16.46 14.81
CA SER A 119 14.68 16.18 15.22
C SER A 119 14.51 14.72 15.62
N ARG A 120 15.11 13.79 14.87
CA ARG A 120 15.12 12.36 15.18
C ARG A 120 15.75 12.06 16.54
N LYS A 121 16.91 12.65 16.87
CA LYS A 121 17.52 12.46 18.21
C LYS A 121 16.66 13.03 19.34
N ILE A 122 16.05 14.20 19.14
CA ILE A 122 15.10 14.78 20.10
C ILE A 122 13.93 13.81 20.34
N MET A 123 13.32 13.29 19.27
CA MET A 123 12.17 12.38 19.35
C MET A 123 12.50 11.04 20.02
N VAL A 124 13.66 10.44 19.74
CA VAL A 124 14.13 9.21 20.43
C VAL A 124 14.28 9.46 21.93
N GLN A 125 15.00 10.51 22.32
CA GLN A 125 15.20 10.87 23.73
C GLN A 125 13.87 11.14 24.44
N TYR A 126 12.93 11.81 23.76
CA TYR A 126 11.62 12.16 24.31
C TYR A 126 10.73 10.93 24.50
N ALA A 127 10.69 10.02 23.52
CA ALA A 127 9.97 8.75 23.60
C ALA A 127 10.50 7.84 24.72
N ILE A 128 11.83 7.74 24.89
CA ILE A 128 12.47 7.01 26.00
C ILE A 128 11.96 7.54 27.35
N ILE A 129 12.00 8.85 27.57
CA ILE A 129 11.55 9.46 28.83
C ILE A 129 10.05 9.21 29.05
N TYR A 130 9.23 9.39 28.02
CA TYR A 130 7.79 9.16 28.09
C TYR A 130 7.46 7.73 28.54
N TYR A 131 7.97 6.70 27.86
CA TYR A 131 7.64 5.31 28.19
C TYR A 131 8.19 4.87 29.54
N LEU A 132 9.31 5.43 30.00
CA LEU A 132 9.81 5.21 31.36
C LEU A 132 8.95 5.91 32.41
N ASN A 133 8.34 7.05 32.08
CA ASN A 133 7.41 7.75 32.97
C ASN A 133 6.12 6.95 33.18
N GLU A 134 5.52 6.50 32.07
CA GLU A 134 4.29 5.68 32.06
C GLU A 134 4.53 4.25 32.56
N GLY A 135 5.76 3.75 32.48
CA GLY A 135 6.12 2.37 32.84
C GLY A 135 5.65 1.31 31.83
N GLN A 136 5.17 1.72 30.65
CA GLN A 136 4.59 0.87 29.62
C GLN A 136 4.66 1.53 28.23
N VAL A 137 4.46 0.73 27.17
CA VAL A 137 4.31 1.21 25.79
C VAL A 137 2.91 0.87 25.31
N VAL A 138 2.10 1.91 25.09
CA VAL A 138 0.75 1.81 24.53
C VAL A 138 0.79 2.29 23.09
N VAL A 139 0.36 1.45 22.16
CA VAL A 139 0.27 1.79 20.72
C VAL A 139 -1.15 1.60 20.22
N ASP A 140 -1.42 2.17 19.05
CA ASP A 140 -2.68 2.03 18.35
C ASP A 140 -2.98 0.55 18.03
N ARG A 141 -4.17 0.08 18.38
CA ARG A 141 -4.64 -1.27 18.00
C ARG A 141 -4.49 -1.50 16.50
N ASP A 142 -4.78 -0.50 15.67
CA ASP A 142 -4.74 -0.66 14.22
C ASP A 142 -3.29 -0.80 13.67
N SER A 143 -2.27 -0.30 14.39
CA SER A 143 -0.87 -0.44 13.97
C SER A 143 -0.31 -1.84 14.24
N VAL A 144 -0.83 -2.55 15.26
CA VAL A 144 -0.47 -3.95 15.56
C VAL A 144 -1.04 -4.91 14.50
N ASP A 145 -0.27 -5.95 14.18
CA ASP A 145 -0.66 -7.02 13.24
C ASP A 145 -1.95 -7.71 13.71
N LYS A 146 -2.92 -7.90 12.79
CA LYS A 146 -4.25 -8.43 13.11
C LYS A 146 -4.19 -9.78 13.83
N ASP A 147 -3.20 -10.61 13.50
CA ASP A 147 -2.98 -11.94 14.09
C ASP A 147 -2.41 -11.87 15.54
N LEU A 148 -1.89 -10.70 15.93
CA LEU A 148 -1.26 -10.43 17.23
C LEU A 148 -2.09 -9.53 18.15
N ARG A 149 -3.07 -8.77 17.63
CA ARG A 149 -3.86 -7.78 18.41
C ARG A 149 -4.46 -8.38 19.69
N ASP A 150 -5.10 -9.54 19.59
CA ASP A 150 -5.77 -10.22 20.72
C ASP A 150 -4.79 -10.73 21.80
N GLN A 151 -3.47 -10.71 21.54
CA GLN A 151 -2.43 -11.11 22.48
C GLN A 151 -2.02 -9.96 23.41
N TYR A 152 -2.32 -8.71 23.05
CA TYR A 152 -1.98 -7.53 23.83
C TYR A 152 -3.19 -7.02 24.62
N PRO A 153 -3.05 -6.72 25.93
CA PRO A 153 -4.16 -6.19 26.70
C PRO A 153 -4.47 -4.74 26.29
N SER A 154 -5.75 -4.41 26.25
CA SER A 154 -6.22 -3.03 26.04
C SER A 154 -5.72 -2.09 27.14
N ALA A 155 -5.40 -0.86 26.76
CA ALA A 155 -4.93 0.20 27.66
C ALA A 155 -6.04 0.77 28.57
N GLY A 156 -7.32 0.54 28.24
CA GLY A 156 -8.45 1.02 29.05
C GLY A 156 -9.82 0.75 28.41
N GLU A 157 -10.87 0.78 29.21
CA GLU A 157 -12.25 0.61 28.73
C GLU A 157 -12.60 1.71 27.70
N GLY A 158 -12.83 1.31 26.45
CA GLY A 158 -13.18 2.21 25.34
C GLY A 158 -11.99 2.85 24.60
N SER A 159 -10.75 2.63 25.03
CA SER A 159 -9.56 3.11 24.34
C SER A 159 -9.19 2.22 23.15
N GLU A 160 -8.70 2.83 22.07
CA GLU A 160 -8.11 2.11 20.93
C GLU A 160 -6.64 1.69 21.18
N GLY A 161 -6.09 1.98 22.37
CA GLY A 161 -4.72 1.60 22.73
C GLY A 161 -4.57 0.15 23.20
N VAL A 162 -3.46 -0.48 22.84
CA VAL A 162 -3.01 -1.78 23.34
C VAL A 162 -1.59 -1.70 23.94
N ILE A 163 -1.36 -2.39 25.04
CA ILE A 163 -0.09 -2.37 25.78
C ILE A 163 0.86 -3.42 25.19
N THR A 164 1.89 -3.00 24.46
CA THR A 164 2.89 -3.91 23.84
C THR A 164 4.08 -4.23 24.75
N LYS A 165 4.37 -3.36 25.73
CA LYS A 165 5.34 -3.59 26.81
C LYS A 165 4.83 -2.99 28.11
N SER A 166 5.19 -3.58 29.24
CA SER A 166 4.81 -3.12 30.59
C SER A 166 5.93 -3.44 31.59
N GLY A 167 5.97 -2.71 32.71
CA GLY A 167 6.98 -2.89 33.75
C GLY A 167 8.32 -2.22 33.42
N LEU A 168 8.29 -1.18 32.58
CA LEU A 168 9.45 -0.37 32.26
C LEU A 168 9.84 0.47 33.47
N THR A 169 11.13 0.57 33.73
CA THR A 169 11.69 1.35 34.85
C THR A 169 13.00 2.01 34.45
N ALA A 170 13.30 3.17 35.03
CA ALA A 170 14.59 3.85 34.85
C ALA A 170 15.77 2.92 35.20
N GLU A 171 15.68 2.18 36.32
CA GLU A 171 16.71 1.22 36.73
C GLU A 171 16.94 0.10 35.68
N GLY A 172 15.86 -0.49 35.15
CA GLY A 172 15.95 -1.54 34.13
C GLY A 172 16.53 -1.05 32.80
N TYR A 173 16.12 0.15 32.35
CA TYR A 173 16.68 0.78 31.16
C TYR A 173 18.16 1.15 31.35
N LEU A 174 18.53 1.71 32.51
CA LEU A 174 19.92 2.04 32.82
C LEU A 174 20.79 0.79 32.96
N ALA A 175 20.24 -0.34 33.42
CA ALA A 175 20.97 -1.61 33.43
C ALA A 175 21.31 -2.08 32.00
N ALA A 176 20.36 -1.97 31.06
CA ALA A 176 20.62 -2.27 29.64
C ALA A 176 21.64 -1.30 29.02
N LYS A 177 21.44 0.01 29.20
CA LYS A 177 22.31 1.09 28.68
C LYS A 177 23.76 1.01 29.20
N ASN A 178 23.97 0.46 30.40
CA ASN A 178 25.30 0.36 31.03
C ASN A 178 25.89 -1.07 30.99
N THR A 179 25.43 -1.93 30.08
CA THR A 179 25.95 -3.30 29.92
C THR A 179 27.46 -3.29 29.66
N GLU A 180 28.24 -3.93 30.53
CA GLU A 180 29.70 -4.02 30.41
C GLU A 180 30.12 -4.89 29.21
N GLY A 181 31.20 -4.48 28.54
CA GLY A 181 31.82 -5.24 27.44
C GLY A 181 31.33 -4.90 26.03
N LEU A 182 30.27 -4.10 25.91
CA LEU A 182 29.74 -3.58 24.65
C LEU A 182 30.35 -2.21 24.28
N SER A 183 30.41 -1.90 22.98
CA SER A 183 30.69 -0.56 22.44
C SER A 183 29.59 0.46 22.75
N GLU A 184 29.75 1.70 22.28
CA GLU A 184 28.76 2.75 22.55
C GLU A 184 27.46 2.54 21.79
N ASP A 185 27.52 2.21 20.50
CA ASP A 185 26.33 1.95 19.69
C ASP A 185 25.63 0.64 20.10
N GLU A 186 26.38 -0.43 20.41
CA GLU A 186 25.81 -1.67 20.97
C GLU A 186 25.04 -1.42 22.28
N ARG A 187 25.54 -0.56 23.17
CA ARG A 187 24.82 -0.18 24.41
C ARG A 187 23.54 0.61 24.13
N VAL A 188 23.51 1.44 23.08
CA VAL A 188 22.29 2.12 22.65
C VAL A 188 21.29 1.12 22.07
N VAL A 189 21.74 0.20 21.20
CA VAL A 189 20.94 -0.91 20.66
C VAL A 189 20.28 -1.72 21.78
N GLU A 190 21.04 -2.18 22.77
CA GLU A 190 20.49 -2.91 23.93
C GLU A 190 19.52 -2.07 24.77
N SER A 191 19.77 -0.76 24.93
CA SER A 191 18.86 0.12 25.66
C SER A 191 17.53 0.34 24.91
N LEU A 192 17.55 0.37 23.57
CA LEU A 192 16.36 0.51 22.74
C LEU A 192 15.50 -0.76 22.76
N LYS A 193 16.12 -1.96 22.76
CA LYS A 193 15.41 -3.26 22.90
C LYS A 193 14.48 -3.31 24.13
N TYR A 194 14.76 -2.53 25.18
CA TYR A 194 13.91 -2.45 26.37
C TYR A 194 12.47 -2.00 26.07
N PHE A 195 12.26 -1.22 25.00
CA PHE A 195 10.95 -0.73 24.55
C PHE A 195 10.32 -1.55 23.42
N LEU A 196 11.06 -2.47 22.81
CA LEU A 196 10.67 -3.20 21.59
C LEU A 196 10.29 -4.65 21.90
N THR A 197 9.23 -5.15 21.27
CA THR A 197 8.86 -6.57 21.31
C THR A 197 9.83 -7.42 20.50
N ASP A 198 9.91 -8.71 20.81
CA ASP A 198 10.82 -9.64 20.14
C ASP A 198 10.53 -9.73 18.63
N GLU A 199 9.26 -9.54 18.23
CA GLU A 199 8.85 -9.48 16.82
C GLU A 199 9.28 -8.17 16.14
N GLU A 200 9.20 -7.03 16.81
CA GLU A 200 9.68 -5.74 16.31
C GLU A 200 11.21 -5.72 16.15
N ILE A 201 11.93 -6.33 17.10
CA ILE A 201 13.40 -6.51 17.01
C ILE A 201 13.76 -7.34 15.78
N LYS A 202 13.08 -8.47 15.57
CA LYS A 202 13.33 -9.35 14.41
C LYS A 202 12.96 -8.68 13.09
N LEU A 203 11.86 -7.93 13.05
CA LEU A 203 11.43 -7.18 11.87
C LEU A 203 12.48 -6.12 11.49
N ALA A 204 12.97 -5.33 12.45
CA ALA A 204 14.02 -4.35 12.21
C ALA A 204 15.36 -4.97 11.77
N GLU A 205 15.75 -6.12 12.34
CA GLU A 205 16.91 -6.90 11.88
C GLU A 205 16.71 -7.45 10.45
N TYR A 206 15.52 -7.96 10.12
CA TYR A 206 15.18 -8.44 8.79
C TYR A 206 15.22 -7.31 7.75
N THR A 207 14.58 -6.17 8.03
CA THR A 207 14.60 -4.97 7.18
C THR A 207 16.03 -4.53 6.87
N LEU A 208 16.92 -4.51 7.87
CA LEU A 208 18.34 -4.21 7.64
C LEU A 208 19.00 -5.22 6.68
N ARG A 209 18.78 -6.53 6.87
CA ARG A 209 19.33 -7.56 5.98
C ARG A 209 18.81 -7.42 4.54
N VAL A 210 17.52 -7.10 4.37
CA VAL A 210 16.91 -6.83 3.05
C VAL A 210 17.55 -5.61 2.40
N THR A 211 17.64 -4.47 3.09
CA THR A 211 18.27 -3.25 2.57
C THR A 211 19.73 -3.50 2.12
N VAL A 212 20.49 -4.29 2.90
CA VAL A 212 21.86 -4.65 2.55
C VAL A 212 21.93 -5.60 1.34
N ASN A 213 21.07 -6.62 1.27
CA ASN A 213 21.00 -7.50 0.10
C ASN A 213 20.64 -6.69 -1.15
N ASN A 214 19.58 -5.88 -1.12
CA ASN A 214 19.13 -5.05 -2.24
C ASN A 214 20.26 -4.13 -2.75
N ALA A 215 21.01 -3.50 -1.85
CA ALA A 215 22.17 -2.66 -2.22
C ALA A 215 23.30 -3.46 -2.91
N ILE A 216 23.47 -4.75 -2.58
CA ILE A 216 24.41 -5.64 -3.26
C ILE A 216 23.80 -6.17 -4.57
N ASP A 217 22.49 -6.43 -4.61
CA ASP A 217 21.74 -6.91 -5.79
C ASP A 217 21.88 -5.90 -6.93
N SER A 218 21.64 -4.61 -6.71
CA SER A 218 21.80 -3.57 -7.75
C SER A 218 23.22 -3.49 -8.32
N TYR A 219 24.26 -3.67 -7.50
CA TYR A 219 25.63 -3.78 -8.02
C TYR A 219 25.90 -5.07 -8.79
N GLU A 220 25.19 -6.16 -8.47
CA GLU A 220 25.32 -7.43 -9.16
C GLU A 220 24.63 -7.40 -10.53
N GLU A 221 23.44 -6.80 -10.62
CA GLU A 221 22.71 -6.54 -11.87
C GLU A 221 23.58 -5.76 -12.86
N GLU A 222 24.22 -4.65 -12.42
CA GLU A 222 25.18 -3.91 -13.24
C GLU A 222 26.31 -4.78 -13.79
N ILE A 223 26.85 -5.69 -12.96
CA ILE A 223 27.95 -6.58 -13.34
C ILE A 223 27.46 -7.64 -14.33
N ILE A 224 26.28 -8.21 -14.10
CA ILE A 224 25.69 -9.24 -14.96
C ILE A 224 25.34 -8.65 -16.33
N ALA A 225 24.69 -7.48 -16.40
CA ALA A 225 24.40 -6.78 -17.65
C ALA A 225 25.69 -6.48 -18.46
N GLN A 226 26.76 -6.05 -17.78
CA GLN A 226 28.07 -5.81 -18.41
C GLN A 226 28.76 -7.10 -18.92
N GLU A 227 28.52 -8.25 -18.29
CA GLU A 227 29.18 -9.53 -18.63
C GLU A 227 28.38 -10.39 -19.62
N SER A 228 27.05 -10.27 -19.64
CA SER A 228 26.13 -10.99 -20.53
C SER A 228 25.97 -10.31 -21.90
N GLY A 229 26.07 -8.97 -21.95
CA GLY A 229 25.77 -8.19 -23.15
C GLY A 229 24.31 -8.24 -23.57
N SER A 230 23.41 -8.61 -22.66
CA SER A 230 21.96 -8.64 -22.88
C SER A 230 21.32 -7.32 -22.48
N ASP A 231 20.84 -6.56 -23.45
CA ASP A 231 19.81 -5.54 -23.23
C ASP A 231 18.48 -6.26 -22.91
N THR A 232 18.26 -6.62 -21.65
CA THR A 232 16.98 -7.15 -21.15
C THR A 232 15.93 -6.05 -21.14
N SER A 233 15.42 -5.72 -22.32
CA SER A 233 14.25 -4.88 -22.52
C SER A 233 13.10 -5.73 -23.06
N GLY A 234 12.31 -6.28 -22.15
CA GLY A 234 10.96 -6.73 -22.47
C GLY A 234 10.21 -5.56 -23.08
N THR A 235 9.64 -5.75 -24.27
CA THR A 235 8.94 -4.70 -25.03
C THR A 235 7.43 -4.94 -25.11
N GLU A 236 6.91 -5.86 -24.29
CA GLU A 236 5.48 -5.96 -24.04
C GLU A 236 5.05 -4.79 -23.13
N THR A 237 3.87 -4.24 -23.39
CA THR A 237 3.27 -3.24 -22.50
C THR A 237 2.65 -3.97 -21.31
N ASP A 238 3.29 -3.90 -20.15
CA ASP A 238 2.83 -4.57 -18.94
C ASP A 238 1.37 -4.22 -18.61
N ARG A 239 0.52 -5.26 -18.50
CA ARG A 239 -0.88 -5.13 -18.11
C ARG A 239 -0.96 -4.65 -16.65
N THR A 240 -1.70 -3.57 -16.43
CA THR A 240 -2.02 -3.03 -15.10
C THR A 240 -2.41 -4.11 -14.11
N THR A 241 -1.69 -4.17 -12.99
CA THR A 241 -1.97 -5.04 -11.85
C THR A 241 -3.00 -4.41 -10.89
N PRO A 242 -3.63 -5.21 -10.02
CA PRO A 242 -4.40 -4.70 -8.89
C PRO A 242 -3.54 -3.80 -7.98
N THR A 243 -4.14 -2.76 -7.40
CA THR A 243 -3.46 -1.95 -6.38
C THR A 243 -3.23 -2.79 -5.13
N GLY A 244 -1.98 -2.90 -4.67
CA GLY A 244 -1.58 -3.82 -3.59
C GLY A 244 -1.06 -5.17 -4.07
N ALA A 245 -1.00 -5.42 -5.38
CA ALA A 245 -0.41 -6.64 -5.94
C ALA A 245 1.07 -6.79 -5.58
N ASN A 246 1.46 -8.03 -5.25
CA ASN A 246 2.78 -8.45 -4.80
C ASN A 246 3.33 -7.77 -3.53
N GLU A 247 2.49 -7.04 -2.79
CA GLU A 247 2.87 -6.48 -1.50
C GLU A 247 2.77 -7.52 -0.36
N THR A 248 3.77 -7.53 0.51
CA THR A 248 3.74 -8.25 1.80
C THR A 248 3.15 -7.36 2.90
N LYS A 249 2.70 -7.95 4.02
CA LYS A 249 2.22 -7.14 5.15
C LYS A 249 3.40 -6.38 5.77
N GLU A 250 3.17 -5.14 6.22
CA GLU A 250 4.24 -4.28 6.80
C GLU A 250 4.93 -4.90 8.03
N THR A 251 4.28 -5.89 8.67
CA THR A 251 4.80 -6.69 9.79
C THR A 251 5.37 -8.05 9.38
N TYR A 252 5.55 -8.31 8.08
CA TYR A 252 6.12 -9.56 7.58
C TYR A 252 7.63 -9.63 7.79
N TYR A 253 8.07 -10.77 8.29
CA TYR A 253 9.43 -11.25 8.08
C TYR A 253 9.36 -12.79 8.01
N PRO A 254 10.21 -13.44 7.19
CA PRO A 254 10.22 -14.89 7.03
C PRO A 254 10.71 -15.57 8.31
N LYS A 255 10.08 -16.68 8.70
CA LYS A 255 10.27 -17.28 10.04
C LYS A 255 10.76 -18.72 9.98
N THR A 256 11.83 -18.99 10.72
CA THR A 256 12.29 -20.37 10.94
C THR A 256 11.29 -21.15 11.79
N SER A 257 11.38 -22.48 11.81
CA SER A 257 10.47 -23.35 12.57
C SER A 257 10.44 -23.11 14.10
N ASP A 258 11.43 -22.39 14.64
CA ASP A 258 11.55 -21.95 16.03
C ASP A 258 11.25 -20.45 16.24
N GLY A 259 10.80 -19.73 15.20
CA GLY A 259 10.37 -18.34 15.27
C GLY A 259 11.49 -17.29 15.16
N GLY A 260 12.69 -17.71 14.76
CA GLY A 260 13.78 -16.83 14.34
C GLY A 260 13.56 -16.27 12.92
N ILE A 261 14.50 -15.48 12.41
CA ILE A 261 14.44 -14.89 11.06
C ILE A 261 15.01 -15.91 10.06
N ASP A 262 14.23 -16.31 9.06
CA ASP A 262 14.67 -17.18 7.96
C ASP A 262 15.17 -16.36 6.76
N TYR A 263 16.17 -15.50 6.99
CA TYR A 263 16.76 -14.63 5.99
C TYR A 263 18.14 -14.13 6.44
N ASP A 264 19.13 -14.14 5.54
CA ASP A 264 20.49 -13.66 5.81
C ASP A 264 21.10 -12.92 4.60
N ILE A 265 22.20 -12.20 4.83
CA ILE A 265 22.92 -11.42 3.83
C ILE A 265 23.78 -12.35 2.97
N TYR A 266 23.47 -12.46 1.69
CA TYR A 266 24.28 -13.24 0.75
C TYR A 266 25.46 -12.42 0.23
N THR A 267 26.69 -12.84 0.53
CA THR A 267 27.94 -12.12 0.15
C THR A 267 28.70 -12.80 -1.00
N GLY A 268 28.21 -13.95 -1.48
CA GLY A 268 28.93 -14.83 -2.40
C GLY A 268 30.13 -15.55 -1.76
N SER A 269 30.37 -15.36 -0.46
CA SER A 269 31.38 -16.10 0.32
C SER A 269 30.73 -17.13 1.25
N ASN A 270 29.51 -16.88 1.73
CA ASN A 270 28.57 -17.86 2.29
C ASN A 270 27.80 -18.59 1.17
N LYS A 271 27.01 -19.62 1.52
CA LYS A 271 26.10 -20.27 0.56
C LYS A 271 24.73 -19.61 0.62
N VAL A 272 24.07 -19.47 -0.53
CA VAL A 272 22.66 -19.06 -0.60
C VAL A 272 21.73 -19.98 0.20
N SER A 273 22.02 -21.30 0.26
CA SER A 273 21.28 -22.27 1.08
C SER A 273 21.32 -22.01 2.58
N ASP A 274 22.23 -21.14 3.02
CA ASP A 274 22.43 -20.77 4.41
C ASP A 274 21.77 -19.39 4.70
N CYS A 275 21.06 -18.79 3.71
CA CYS A 275 20.49 -17.44 3.75
C CYS A 275 18.93 -17.39 3.79
N GLY A 276 18.28 -18.51 4.10
CA GLY A 276 16.83 -18.61 4.23
C GLY A 276 16.06 -18.29 2.94
N GLU A 277 15.02 -17.47 3.03
CA GLU A 277 14.18 -17.00 1.91
C GLU A 277 14.85 -15.97 0.99
N TYR A 278 16.16 -15.68 1.10
CA TYR A 278 16.83 -14.79 0.15
C TYR A 278 16.89 -15.41 -1.27
N GLU A 279 16.22 -14.77 -2.21
CA GLU A 279 16.28 -15.09 -3.63
C GLU A 279 17.43 -14.35 -4.33
N LYS A 280 18.16 -15.04 -5.21
CA LYS A 280 19.26 -14.43 -5.95
C LYS A 280 18.75 -13.70 -7.18
N VAL A 281 19.38 -12.56 -7.49
CA VAL A 281 19.35 -11.93 -8.82
C VAL A 281 19.51 -12.99 -9.93
N ASP A 282 18.75 -12.85 -11.02
CA ASP A 282 18.88 -13.76 -12.17
C ASP A 282 20.31 -13.72 -12.75
N GLY A 283 20.80 -14.86 -13.23
CA GLY A 283 22.18 -15.05 -13.64
C GLY A 283 23.22 -15.02 -12.50
N SER A 284 22.83 -14.75 -11.25
CA SER A 284 23.77 -14.63 -10.11
C SER A 284 24.58 -15.90 -9.86
N THR A 285 25.89 -15.70 -9.78
CA THR A 285 26.90 -16.67 -9.40
C THR A 285 27.62 -16.23 -8.11
N PRO A 286 28.29 -17.13 -7.38
CA PRO A 286 29.15 -16.73 -6.26
C PRO A 286 30.27 -15.75 -6.63
N ILE A 287 30.66 -15.68 -7.92
CA ILE A 287 31.70 -14.77 -8.40
C ILE A 287 31.14 -13.37 -8.66
N SER A 288 29.99 -13.25 -9.33
CA SER A 288 29.29 -11.96 -9.54
C SER A 288 28.88 -11.36 -8.20
N ARG A 289 28.27 -12.16 -7.30
CA ARG A 289 27.90 -11.72 -5.94
C ARG A 289 29.08 -11.20 -5.16
N LYS A 290 30.20 -11.93 -5.19
CA LYS A 290 31.41 -11.51 -4.48
C LYS A 290 32.02 -10.25 -5.07
N LYS A 291 31.92 -10.01 -6.39
CA LYS A 291 32.33 -8.71 -6.98
C LYS A 291 31.41 -7.58 -6.49
N ALA A 292 30.10 -7.79 -6.49
CA ALA A 292 29.10 -6.82 -6.04
C ALA A 292 29.29 -6.46 -4.56
N TYR A 293 29.41 -7.45 -3.67
CA TYR A 293 29.70 -7.24 -2.24
C TYR A 293 31.04 -6.50 -2.03
N ASN A 294 32.07 -6.78 -2.83
CA ASN A 294 33.31 -6.00 -2.78
C ASN A 294 33.13 -4.55 -3.27
N ARG A 295 32.25 -4.26 -4.24
CA ARG A 295 31.90 -2.87 -4.62
C ARG A 295 31.19 -2.16 -3.47
N PHE A 296 30.21 -2.80 -2.84
CA PHE A 296 29.51 -2.29 -1.66
C PHE A 296 30.49 -1.97 -0.51
N ILE A 297 31.35 -2.91 -0.11
CA ILE A 297 32.39 -2.68 0.90
C ILE A 297 33.38 -1.58 0.49
N SER A 298 33.71 -1.46 -0.80
CA SER A 298 34.54 -0.35 -1.30
C SER A 298 33.82 0.99 -1.22
N SER A 299 32.51 1.05 -1.43
CA SER A 299 31.69 2.24 -1.22
C SER A 299 31.69 2.67 0.25
N LEU A 300 31.43 1.74 1.18
CA LEU A 300 31.46 2.01 2.62
C LEU A 300 32.83 2.55 3.07
N LYS A 301 33.93 1.94 2.58
CA LYS A 301 35.31 2.40 2.88
C LYS A 301 35.62 3.79 2.31
N SER A 302 35.18 4.09 1.10
CA SER A 302 35.37 5.41 0.48
C SER A 302 34.63 6.52 1.25
N ASN A 303 33.52 6.17 1.90
CA ASN A 303 32.71 7.08 2.73
C ASN A 303 33.05 7.01 4.24
N TYR A 304 34.13 6.32 4.63
CA TYR A 304 34.60 6.18 6.02
C TYR A 304 33.59 5.53 6.98
N LEU A 305 32.67 4.71 6.45
CA LEU A 305 31.69 3.94 7.22
C LEU A 305 32.25 2.61 7.74
N VAL A 306 33.43 2.19 7.27
CA VAL A 306 34.15 0.98 7.70
C VAL A 306 35.63 1.31 7.93
N GLU A 307 36.16 0.99 9.11
CA GLU A 307 37.53 1.28 9.50
C GLU A 307 38.60 0.37 8.89
N SER A 308 39.83 0.89 8.87
CA SER A 308 41.03 0.18 8.44
C SER A 308 41.47 -0.87 9.47
N GLY A 309 40.87 -2.06 9.40
CA GLY A 309 41.19 -3.20 10.27
C GLY A 309 39.99 -4.10 10.54
N GLU A 310 38.77 -3.63 10.27
CA GLU A 310 37.53 -4.41 10.37
C GLU A 310 37.53 -5.63 9.44
N ASN A 311 36.86 -6.69 9.88
CA ASN A 311 36.77 -7.94 9.14
C ASN A 311 35.70 -7.86 8.05
N THR A 312 36.03 -7.28 6.90
CA THR A 312 35.08 -7.15 5.79
C THR A 312 34.68 -8.45 5.08
N SER A 313 35.02 -9.62 5.63
CA SER A 313 34.44 -10.91 5.23
C SER A 313 33.23 -11.33 6.06
N ASP A 314 32.92 -10.60 7.14
CA ASP A 314 31.81 -10.82 8.05
C ASP A 314 31.10 -9.48 8.30
N PHE A 315 29.95 -9.27 7.66
CA PHE A 315 29.22 -8.01 7.69
C PHE A 315 28.75 -7.63 9.11
N TYR A 316 28.38 -8.63 9.92
CA TYR A 316 27.94 -8.44 11.30
C TYR A 316 29.06 -7.99 12.24
N SER A 317 30.32 -8.03 11.80
CA SER A 317 31.49 -7.56 12.56
C SER A 317 31.93 -6.14 12.17
N LEU A 318 31.18 -5.45 11.31
CA LEU A 318 31.46 -4.08 10.88
C LEU A 318 30.79 -3.07 11.80
N GLY A 319 31.48 -1.98 12.14
CA GLY A 319 30.86 -0.89 12.92
C GLY A 319 29.67 -0.25 12.20
N TYR A 320 29.65 -0.35 10.87
CA TYR A 320 28.50 0.02 10.03
C TYR A 320 27.20 -0.73 10.41
N TYR A 321 27.29 -2.02 10.75
CA TYR A 321 26.13 -2.83 11.12
C TYR A 321 25.44 -2.29 12.38
N ASP A 322 26.21 -1.98 13.42
CA ASP A 322 25.67 -1.48 14.68
C ASP A 322 25.01 -0.10 14.52
N VAL A 323 25.59 0.78 13.69
CA VAL A 323 25.03 2.12 13.39
C VAL A 323 23.70 2.02 12.62
N GLU A 324 23.60 1.11 11.65
CA GLU A 324 22.36 0.89 10.91
C GLU A 324 21.30 0.16 11.76
N LEU A 325 21.69 -0.81 12.58
CA LEU A 325 20.77 -1.51 13.50
C LEU A 325 20.20 -0.56 14.55
N LYS A 326 21.07 0.26 15.17
CA LYS A 326 20.68 1.41 16.01
C LYS A 326 19.69 2.31 15.27
N THR A 327 19.92 2.57 14.00
CA THR A 327 19.03 3.40 13.18
C THR A 327 17.65 2.78 12.97
N GLN A 328 17.56 1.48 12.65
CA GLN A 328 16.28 0.79 12.54
C GLN A 328 15.53 0.77 13.88
N PHE A 329 16.23 0.58 15.02
CA PHE A 329 15.59 0.56 16.34
C PHE A 329 15.14 1.96 16.80
N GLU A 330 15.92 3.01 16.52
CA GLU A 330 15.51 4.40 16.75
C GLU A 330 14.24 4.74 15.94
N GLN A 331 14.18 4.34 14.67
CA GLN A 331 12.99 4.54 13.83
C GLN A 331 11.78 3.73 14.32
N THR A 332 12.00 2.48 14.73
CA THR A 332 10.94 1.62 15.30
C THR A 332 10.36 2.26 16.57
N LEU A 333 11.21 2.81 17.44
CA LEU A 333 10.75 3.51 18.65
C LEU A 333 9.95 4.77 18.33
N ILE A 334 10.37 5.55 17.32
CA ILE A 334 9.63 6.71 16.83
C ILE A 334 8.25 6.30 16.28
N ASN A 335 8.18 5.25 15.45
CA ASN A 335 6.91 4.77 14.91
C ASN A 335 5.93 4.37 16.03
N LYS A 336 6.39 3.61 17.04
CA LYS A 336 5.58 3.29 18.23
C LYS A 336 5.11 4.55 18.97
N PHE A 337 5.95 5.59 19.03
CA PHE A 337 5.58 6.85 19.66
C PHE A 337 4.54 7.64 18.84
N MET A 338 4.62 7.60 17.51
CA MET A 338 3.54 8.12 16.65
C MET A 338 2.22 7.35 16.85
N ASP A 339 2.27 6.03 16.99
CA ASP A 339 1.10 5.22 17.32
C ASP A 339 0.52 5.56 18.71
N THR A 340 1.38 5.83 19.70
CA THR A 340 0.97 6.32 21.03
C THR A 340 0.19 7.64 20.91
N LEU A 341 0.68 8.56 20.08
CA LEU A 341 0.01 9.84 19.83
C LEU A 341 -1.30 9.64 19.06
N SER A 342 -1.38 8.67 18.15
CA SER A 342 -2.64 8.26 17.49
C SER A 342 -3.70 7.80 18.49
N VAL A 343 -3.34 6.96 19.47
CA VAL A 343 -4.25 6.58 20.59
C VAL A 343 -4.74 7.80 21.34
N ARG A 344 -3.85 8.74 21.68
CA ARG A 344 -4.23 9.95 22.42
C ARG A 344 -5.22 10.82 21.65
N ILE A 345 -5.07 10.95 20.34
CA ILE A 345 -6.01 11.68 19.47
C ILE A 345 -7.33 10.91 19.35
N ALA A 346 -7.27 9.60 19.19
CA ALA A 346 -8.43 8.71 19.18
C ALA A 346 -9.26 8.82 20.48
N ASP A 347 -8.61 8.86 21.64
CA ASP A 347 -9.25 9.01 22.96
C ASP A 347 -9.83 10.43 23.19
N GLN A 348 -9.35 11.45 22.47
CA GLN A 348 -9.93 12.80 22.45
C GLN A 348 -11.16 12.92 21.53
N LEU A 349 -11.24 12.10 20.47
CA LEU A 349 -12.35 12.08 19.52
C LEU A 349 -13.60 11.43 20.13
N SER A 350 -14.34 12.20 20.91
CA SER A 350 -15.61 11.76 21.50
C SER A 350 -16.64 11.30 20.46
N ASN A 351 -17.48 10.34 20.83
CA ASN A 351 -18.59 9.87 19.98
C ASN A 351 -19.53 11.03 19.55
N ASP A 352 -19.71 12.05 20.40
CA ASP A 352 -20.49 13.24 20.07
C ASP A 352 -19.80 14.08 18.97
N GLU A 353 -18.47 14.24 19.03
CA GLU A 353 -17.73 14.95 17.99
C GLU A 353 -17.78 14.21 16.64
N LEU A 354 -17.61 12.88 16.66
CA LEU A 354 -17.69 12.04 15.47
C LEU A 354 -19.08 12.12 14.81
N ASN A 355 -20.15 12.06 15.61
CA ASN A 355 -21.52 12.28 15.14
C ASN A 355 -21.75 13.70 14.60
N ASN A 356 -21.17 14.73 15.23
CA ASN A 356 -21.24 16.10 14.74
C ASN A 356 -20.51 16.27 13.39
N ARG A 357 -19.32 15.67 13.23
CA ARG A 357 -18.57 15.67 11.96
C ARG A 357 -19.36 14.95 10.85
N TYR A 358 -19.94 13.78 11.13
CA TYR A 358 -20.82 13.06 10.20
C TYR A 358 -22.02 13.93 9.79
N THR A 359 -22.72 14.52 10.76
CA THR A 359 -23.91 15.34 10.53
C THR A 359 -23.58 16.61 9.72
N ALA A 360 -22.42 17.22 9.95
CA ALA A 360 -21.96 18.38 9.18
C ALA A 360 -21.62 18.01 7.73
N MET A 361 -20.95 16.87 7.50
CA MET A 361 -20.65 16.36 6.15
C MET A 361 -21.95 16.05 5.38
N LEU A 362 -22.89 15.35 6.02
CA LEU A 362 -24.21 15.04 5.47
C LEU A 362 -25.03 16.31 5.15
N GLY A 363 -25.05 17.29 6.06
CA GLY A 363 -25.73 18.57 5.84
C GLY A 363 -25.10 19.40 4.70
N THR A 364 -23.78 19.32 4.54
CA THR A 364 -23.07 19.93 3.41
C THR A 364 -23.47 19.28 2.10
N GLN A 365 -23.45 17.94 2.02
CA GLN A 365 -23.83 17.23 0.80
C GLN A 365 -25.30 17.46 0.42
N LYS A 366 -26.23 17.48 1.39
CA LYS A 366 -27.63 17.87 1.15
C LYS A 366 -27.74 19.28 0.53
N THR A 367 -27.01 20.24 1.07
CA THR A 367 -27.00 21.62 0.57
C THR A 367 -26.45 21.72 -0.86
N THR A 368 -25.39 20.97 -1.16
CA THR A 368 -24.83 20.90 -2.53
C THR A 368 -25.81 20.23 -3.48
N ALA A 369 -26.41 19.11 -3.09
CA ALA A 369 -27.34 18.30 -3.87
C ALA A 369 -28.58 19.08 -4.35
N ASP A 370 -29.12 20.00 -3.53
CA ASP A 370 -30.22 20.90 -3.90
C ASP A 370 -29.91 21.84 -5.10
N SER A 371 -28.63 22.00 -5.45
CA SER A 371 -28.15 22.92 -6.49
C SER A 371 -27.31 22.28 -7.59
N ALA A 372 -26.92 21.01 -7.43
CA ALA A 372 -25.99 20.31 -8.32
C ALA A 372 -26.66 19.78 -9.59
N SER A 373 -25.93 19.85 -10.70
CA SER A 373 -26.20 19.07 -11.91
C SER A 373 -25.80 17.60 -11.71
N SER A 374 -26.34 16.70 -12.52
CA SER A 374 -25.97 15.28 -12.49
C SER A 374 -24.46 15.04 -12.71
N SER A 375 -23.80 15.85 -13.53
CA SER A 375 -22.35 15.75 -13.78
C SER A 375 -21.51 16.14 -12.56
N GLU A 376 -21.98 17.10 -11.75
CA GLU A 376 -21.31 17.47 -10.50
C GLU A 376 -21.51 16.39 -9.43
N PHE A 377 -22.68 15.72 -9.42
CA PHE A 377 -22.90 14.58 -8.53
C PHE A 377 -22.10 13.34 -8.94
N THR A 378 -22.00 12.99 -10.23
CA THR A 378 -21.11 11.86 -10.65
C THR A 378 -19.65 12.13 -10.34
N THR A 379 -19.17 13.38 -10.45
CA THR A 379 -17.81 13.74 -10.00
C THR A 379 -17.62 13.52 -8.49
N THR A 380 -18.68 13.70 -7.68
CA THR A 380 -18.66 13.40 -6.23
C THR A 380 -18.69 11.88 -5.97
N MET A 381 -19.35 11.11 -6.84
CA MET A 381 -19.32 9.65 -6.81
C MET A 381 -17.94 9.10 -7.21
N ASP A 382 -17.31 9.66 -8.24
CA ASP A 382 -15.96 9.29 -8.70
C ASP A 382 -14.89 9.55 -7.63
N SER A 383 -15.15 10.45 -6.67
CA SER A 383 -14.25 10.71 -5.55
C SER A 383 -14.44 9.76 -4.35
N MET A 384 -15.30 8.74 -4.43
CA MET A 384 -15.48 7.77 -3.34
C MET A 384 -14.23 6.91 -3.11
N SER A 385 -13.84 6.76 -1.84
CA SER A 385 -12.69 5.99 -1.38
C SER A 385 -12.85 5.60 0.10
N ASP A 386 -11.87 4.90 0.68
CA ASP A 386 -11.84 4.60 2.13
C ASP A 386 -11.82 5.85 3.03
N SER A 387 -11.57 7.04 2.47
CA SER A 387 -11.49 8.32 3.19
C SER A 387 -12.42 9.40 2.63
N SER A 388 -13.28 9.08 1.67
CA SER A 388 -14.16 10.02 0.98
C SER A 388 -15.49 9.34 0.64
N PHE A 389 -16.59 9.90 1.14
CA PHE A 389 -17.88 9.21 1.21
C PHE A 389 -19.01 10.02 0.56
N VAL A 390 -19.87 9.36 -0.21
CA VAL A 390 -21.18 9.91 -0.61
C VAL A 390 -22.20 9.47 0.44
N LEU A 391 -22.62 10.40 1.29
CA LEU A 391 -23.58 10.18 2.37
C LEU A 391 -25.03 10.45 1.94
N TYR A 392 -25.23 11.23 0.86
CA TYR A 392 -26.54 11.64 0.36
C TYR A 392 -26.59 11.62 -1.17
N SER A 393 -27.71 11.17 -1.76
CA SER A 393 -27.99 11.30 -3.19
C SER A 393 -29.22 12.18 -3.47
N PRO A 394 -29.15 13.11 -4.45
CA PRO A 394 -30.27 14.00 -4.81
C PRO A 394 -31.48 13.27 -5.41
N SER A 395 -31.31 12.08 -5.98
CA SER A 395 -32.39 11.28 -6.57
C SER A 395 -32.01 9.81 -6.68
N SER A 396 -32.99 8.93 -6.82
CA SER A 396 -32.74 7.54 -7.20
C SER A 396 -32.14 7.42 -8.60
N GLY A 397 -31.44 6.31 -8.85
CA GLY A 397 -30.98 5.93 -10.20
C GLY A 397 -29.52 6.26 -10.52
N TYR A 398 -28.79 6.80 -9.55
CA TYR A 398 -27.33 6.78 -9.58
C TYR A 398 -26.80 5.44 -9.05
N GLY A 399 -25.60 5.06 -9.47
CA GLY A 399 -24.94 3.85 -8.99
C GLY A 399 -23.58 3.64 -9.65
N PHE A 400 -22.97 2.49 -9.34
CA PHE A 400 -21.65 2.11 -9.81
C PHE A 400 -21.71 0.78 -10.57
N VAL A 401 -20.92 0.67 -11.64
CA VAL A 401 -20.89 -0.51 -12.51
C VAL A 401 -19.45 -0.90 -12.82
N TYR A 402 -19.08 -2.14 -12.52
CA TYR A 402 -17.88 -2.76 -13.10
C TYR A 402 -18.16 -3.17 -14.54
N ASN A 403 -17.24 -2.84 -15.45
CA ASN A 403 -17.34 -3.11 -16.88
C ASN A 403 -16.25 -4.09 -17.33
N ILE A 404 -16.67 -5.25 -17.84
CA ILE A 404 -15.77 -6.20 -18.51
C ILE A 404 -16.03 -6.11 -20.01
N LEU A 405 -15.07 -5.55 -20.76
CA LEU A 405 -15.13 -5.44 -22.21
C LEU A 405 -14.45 -6.65 -22.86
N LEU A 406 -15.23 -7.47 -23.57
CA LEU A 406 -14.75 -8.49 -24.50
C LEU A 406 -14.81 -7.90 -25.92
N PRO A 407 -13.67 -7.47 -26.50
CA PRO A 407 -13.68 -6.63 -27.69
C PRO A 407 -13.92 -7.42 -28.99
N PHE A 408 -14.35 -6.71 -30.02
CA PHE A 408 -14.16 -7.15 -31.39
C PHE A 408 -12.67 -7.27 -31.73
N SER A 409 -12.28 -8.35 -32.41
CA SER A 409 -10.96 -8.42 -33.05
C SER A 409 -10.84 -7.37 -34.17
N SER A 410 -9.62 -6.93 -34.48
CA SER A 410 -9.38 -5.86 -35.47
C SER A 410 -9.99 -6.14 -36.85
N SER A 411 -10.08 -7.42 -37.26
CA SER A 411 -10.77 -7.81 -38.51
C SER A 411 -12.28 -7.58 -38.43
N GLN A 412 -12.91 -7.83 -37.28
CA GLN A 412 -14.34 -7.60 -37.05
C GLN A 412 -14.63 -6.09 -37.00
N SER A 413 -13.83 -5.30 -36.29
CA SER A 413 -13.98 -3.84 -36.24
C SER A 413 -13.82 -3.18 -37.62
N ASN A 414 -12.87 -3.64 -38.43
CA ASN A 414 -12.70 -3.18 -39.81
C ASN A 414 -13.91 -3.52 -40.70
N TYR A 415 -14.48 -4.73 -40.55
CA TYR A 415 -15.69 -5.14 -41.27
C TYR A 415 -16.91 -4.30 -40.87
N LEU A 416 -17.12 -4.08 -39.57
CA LEU A 416 -18.20 -3.25 -39.04
C LEU A 416 -18.08 -1.79 -39.50
N THR A 417 -16.87 -1.25 -39.56
CA THR A 417 -16.62 0.10 -40.10
C THR A 417 -17.06 0.23 -41.56
N ALA A 418 -16.84 -0.80 -42.38
CA ALA A 418 -17.29 -0.80 -43.78
C ALA A 418 -18.84 -0.86 -43.89
N ILE A 419 -19.50 -1.60 -43.00
CA ILE A 419 -20.97 -1.63 -42.92
C ILE A 419 -21.52 -0.28 -42.47
N LYS A 420 -20.98 0.32 -41.40
CA LYS A 420 -21.43 1.61 -40.82
C LYS A 420 -21.44 2.72 -41.86
N ASN A 421 -20.41 2.77 -42.71
CA ASN A 421 -20.28 3.76 -43.79
C ASN A 421 -21.23 3.55 -44.99
N SER A 422 -21.96 2.41 -45.04
CA SER A 422 -22.70 1.98 -46.24
C SER A 422 -24.20 1.75 -45.99
N ASN A 423 -24.68 1.89 -44.76
CA ASN A 423 -26.04 1.52 -44.33
C ASN A 423 -26.67 2.59 -43.43
N THR A 424 -27.96 2.43 -43.10
CA THR A 424 -28.59 3.19 -42.01
C THR A 424 -28.08 2.70 -40.65
N GLU A 425 -28.25 3.52 -39.61
CA GLU A 425 -27.79 3.19 -38.26
C GLU A 425 -28.45 1.93 -37.70
N SER A 426 -29.80 1.78 -37.78
CA SER A 426 -30.47 0.53 -37.38
C SER A 426 -29.90 -0.69 -38.12
N ALA A 427 -29.73 -0.63 -39.45
CA ALA A 427 -29.20 -1.75 -40.22
C ALA A 427 -27.72 -2.07 -39.89
N TYR A 428 -26.93 -1.07 -39.49
CA TYR A 428 -25.60 -1.26 -38.93
C TYR A 428 -25.65 -1.96 -37.57
N LEU A 429 -26.53 -1.53 -36.66
CA LEU A 429 -26.69 -2.10 -35.32
C LEU A 429 -27.17 -3.56 -35.37
N THR A 430 -28.12 -3.90 -36.25
CA THR A 430 -28.52 -5.31 -36.51
C THR A 430 -27.34 -6.15 -36.99
N ALA A 431 -26.55 -5.64 -37.95
CA ALA A 431 -25.36 -6.34 -38.44
C ALA A 431 -24.26 -6.49 -37.37
N ARG A 432 -24.15 -5.51 -36.45
CA ARG A 432 -23.26 -5.57 -35.28
C ARG A 432 -23.72 -6.65 -34.30
N ASN A 433 -25.00 -6.71 -33.95
CA ASN A 433 -25.56 -7.78 -33.10
C ASN A 433 -25.29 -9.18 -33.68
N ALA A 434 -25.44 -9.35 -34.99
CA ALA A 434 -25.09 -10.58 -35.68
C ALA A 434 -23.59 -10.96 -35.57
N MET A 435 -22.70 -9.96 -35.45
CA MET A 435 -21.25 -10.13 -35.32
C MET A 435 -20.80 -10.36 -33.88
N LEU A 436 -21.46 -9.76 -32.90
CA LEU A 436 -21.19 -9.91 -31.46
C LEU A 436 -21.26 -11.38 -31.02
N LEU A 437 -22.23 -12.14 -31.53
CA LEU A 437 -22.36 -13.58 -31.30
C LEU A 437 -21.17 -14.43 -31.82
N ASN A 438 -20.24 -13.82 -32.56
CA ASN A 438 -19.01 -14.45 -33.06
C ASN A 438 -17.74 -13.89 -32.37
N ILE A 439 -17.86 -13.11 -31.29
CA ILE A 439 -16.71 -12.72 -30.46
C ILE A 439 -16.22 -13.94 -29.67
N THR A 440 -14.91 -14.13 -29.65
CA THR A 440 -14.22 -15.01 -28.70
C THR A 440 -13.16 -14.22 -27.95
N ALA A 441 -13.23 -14.18 -26.63
CA ALA A 441 -12.22 -13.57 -25.78
C ALA A 441 -11.17 -14.59 -25.35
N THR A 442 -10.05 -14.08 -24.83
CA THR A 442 -8.95 -14.85 -24.22
C THR A 442 -8.53 -14.17 -22.92
N ASP A 443 -7.89 -14.92 -22.02
CA ASP A 443 -7.20 -14.31 -20.88
C ASP A 443 -6.12 -13.33 -21.37
N GLN A 444 -6.04 -12.15 -20.75
CA GLN A 444 -5.16 -11.05 -21.12
C GLN A 444 -3.91 -10.95 -20.22
N ARG A 445 -3.78 -11.78 -19.18
CA ARG A 445 -2.72 -11.72 -18.16
C ARG A 445 -1.37 -12.30 -18.62
N SER A 446 -1.09 -12.36 -19.92
CA SER A 446 0.17 -12.96 -20.44
C SER A 446 1.42 -12.22 -19.99
N SER A 447 1.35 -10.89 -19.88
CA SER A 447 2.46 -10.07 -19.38
C SER A 447 2.67 -10.21 -17.86
N TRP A 448 1.81 -10.92 -17.12
CA TRP A 448 2.05 -11.23 -15.71
C TRP A 448 2.93 -12.48 -15.52
N PHE A 449 3.31 -13.15 -16.62
CA PHE A 449 4.29 -14.24 -16.66
C PHE A 449 5.62 -13.83 -17.30
N ASN A 450 5.55 -13.03 -18.37
CA ASN A 450 6.70 -12.67 -19.23
C ASN A 450 6.93 -11.14 -19.31
N GLY A 451 6.37 -10.37 -18.38
CA GLY A 451 6.54 -8.91 -18.33
C GLY A 451 7.88 -8.50 -17.73
N SER A 452 7.93 -7.28 -17.19
CA SER A 452 9.08 -6.83 -16.39
C SER A 452 9.26 -7.59 -15.06
N GLU A 453 8.19 -8.21 -14.55
CA GLU A 453 8.14 -9.00 -13.32
C GLU A 453 7.26 -10.26 -13.56
N ASP A 454 7.66 -11.42 -13.02
CA ASP A 454 6.83 -12.64 -13.01
C ASP A 454 5.96 -12.63 -11.76
N TYR A 455 4.67 -12.30 -11.92
CA TYR A 455 3.69 -12.34 -10.83
C TYR A 455 3.07 -13.72 -10.66
N SER A 456 3.42 -14.70 -11.50
CA SER A 456 2.74 -15.99 -11.57
C SER A 456 3.36 -17.04 -10.66
N TYR A 457 2.54 -17.89 -10.06
CA TYR A 457 2.99 -19.03 -9.28
C TYR A 457 2.14 -20.26 -9.57
N LYS A 458 2.76 -21.44 -9.44
CA LYS A 458 2.09 -22.72 -9.67
C LYS A 458 1.25 -23.07 -8.44
N ALA A 459 -0.06 -23.09 -8.60
CA ALA A 459 -1.01 -23.28 -7.50
C ALA A 459 -1.08 -24.73 -7.01
N GLU A 460 -1.38 -24.90 -5.71
CA GLU A 460 -1.60 -26.22 -5.12
C GLU A 460 -2.98 -26.79 -5.51
N ALA A 461 -3.08 -28.12 -5.57
CA ALA A 461 -4.31 -28.79 -5.98
C ALA A 461 -5.47 -28.52 -5.00
N GLY A 462 -6.45 -27.74 -5.46
CA GLY A 462 -7.64 -27.37 -4.68
C GLY A 462 -7.57 -25.97 -4.04
N SER A 463 -6.52 -25.18 -4.28
CA SER A 463 -6.42 -23.77 -3.84
C SER A 463 -6.97 -22.76 -4.86
N TYR A 464 -7.61 -23.23 -5.93
CA TYR A 464 -8.03 -22.43 -7.08
C TYR A 464 -9.40 -22.87 -7.60
N TYR A 465 -10.07 -21.97 -8.33
CA TYR A 465 -11.29 -22.29 -9.07
C TYR A 465 -11.02 -23.25 -10.24
N ASP A 466 -11.72 -24.39 -10.24
CA ASP A 466 -11.63 -25.38 -11.32
C ASP A 466 -12.99 -25.65 -11.97
N ASN A 467 -13.13 -25.24 -13.22
CA ASN A 467 -14.27 -25.53 -14.08
C ASN A 467 -14.11 -26.85 -14.89
N GLY A 468 -12.97 -27.52 -14.79
CA GLY A 468 -12.63 -28.72 -15.56
C GLY A 468 -12.25 -28.49 -17.03
N ASN A 469 -12.14 -27.23 -17.50
CA ASN A 469 -11.88 -26.90 -18.91
C ASN A 469 -10.40 -26.66 -19.24
N VAL A 470 -9.48 -26.71 -18.26
CA VAL A 470 -8.04 -26.52 -18.48
C VAL A 470 -7.28 -27.79 -18.06
N GLU A 471 -6.62 -28.45 -19.01
CA GLU A 471 -5.72 -29.58 -18.73
C GLU A 471 -4.33 -29.06 -18.34
N GLY A 472 -3.69 -29.71 -17.36
CA GLY A 472 -2.32 -29.40 -16.95
C GLY A 472 -2.19 -28.61 -15.64
N ASP A 473 -1.02 -28.01 -15.44
CA ASP A 473 -0.68 -27.23 -14.25
C ASP A 473 -1.46 -25.92 -14.21
N ARG A 474 -1.92 -25.51 -13.02
CA ARG A 474 -2.64 -24.25 -12.83
C ARG A 474 -1.74 -23.18 -12.22
N TYR A 475 -1.90 -21.97 -12.72
CA TYR A 475 -1.13 -20.80 -12.30
C TYR A 475 -2.08 -19.73 -11.75
N LEU A 476 -1.78 -19.27 -10.54
CA LEU A 476 -2.37 -18.11 -9.89
C LEU A 476 -1.36 -16.95 -9.91
N PHE A 477 -1.73 -15.81 -9.34
CA PHE A 477 -0.93 -14.58 -9.37
C PHE A 477 -0.81 -13.95 -7.98
N PHE A 478 0.30 -13.23 -7.76
CA PHE A 478 0.58 -12.46 -6.54
C PHE A 478 0.68 -13.34 -5.28
N GLU A 479 1.51 -14.39 -5.33
CA GLU A 479 1.68 -15.35 -4.21
C GLU A 479 1.92 -14.64 -2.87
N ASP A 480 2.83 -13.68 -2.86
CA ASP A 480 3.23 -12.92 -1.68
C ASP A 480 2.07 -12.15 -1.05
N SER A 481 1.13 -11.63 -1.84
CA SER A 481 -0.05 -10.93 -1.31
C SER A 481 -0.96 -11.83 -0.47
N TYR A 482 -1.01 -13.14 -0.75
CA TYR A 482 -1.88 -14.09 -0.05
C TYR A 482 -1.15 -14.99 0.96
N THR A 483 0.16 -15.21 0.77
CA THR A 483 0.98 -16.07 1.65
C THR A 483 1.79 -15.26 2.68
N LYS A 484 2.17 -14.01 2.32
CA LYS A 484 2.99 -13.09 3.13
C LYS A 484 2.26 -11.76 3.41
N GLY A 485 1.10 -11.53 2.82
CA GLY A 485 0.28 -10.31 2.92
C GLY A 485 -1.08 -10.53 3.58
N ASP A 486 -1.94 -9.51 3.49
CA ASP A 486 -3.31 -9.53 3.98
C ASP A 486 -4.34 -9.91 2.90
N GLY A 487 -3.90 -10.22 1.68
CA GLY A 487 -4.71 -10.29 0.46
C GLY A 487 -4.61 -9.00 -0.36
N ILE A 488 -5.47 -8.89 -1.38
CA ILE A 488 -5.59 -7.69 -2.23
C ILE A 488 -7.02 -7.15 -2.10
N ASP A 489 -7.18 -5.86 -1.78
CA ASP A 489 -8.48 -5.22 -1.60
C ASP A 489 -9.42 -5.46 -2.80
N LYS A 490 -10.58 -6.08 -2.56
CA LYS A 490 -11.60 -6.42 -3.57
C LYS A 490 -11.06 -7.31 -4.70
N TYR A 491 -10.20 -8.29 -4.41
CA TYR A 491 -9.73 -9.30 -5.37
C TYR A 491 -9.57 -10.64 -4.61
N TYR A 492 -10.06 -11.75 -5.16
CA TYR A 492 -10.17 -13.00 -4.37
C TYR A 492 -8.92 -13.90 -4.46
N GLY A 493 -8.16 -13.83 -5.55
CA GLY A 493 -6.83 -14.44 -5.66
C GLY A 493 -6.81 -15.90 -6.11
N GLN A 494 -7.97 -16.46 -6.50
CA GLN A 494 -8.12 -17.89 -6.82
C GLN A 494 -8.62 -18.16 -8.25
N TYR A 495 -8.62 -17.16 -9.15
CA TYR A 495 -8.96 -17.35 -10.56
C TYR A 495 -7.70 -17.66 -11.40
N PRO A 496 -7.45 -18.93 -11.76
CA PRO A 496 -6.25 -19.30 -12.49
C PRO A 496 -6.22 -18.69 -13.90
N TYR A 497 -5.03 -18.65 -14.50
CA TYR A 497 -4.90 -18.36 -15.92
C TYR A 497 -5.73 -19.33 -16.77
N ASN A 498 -6.60 -18.82 -17.64
CA ASN A 498 -7.46 -19.67 -18.47
C ASN A 498 -6.77 -20.03 -19.79
N GLY A 499 -5.88 -21.02 -19.72
CA GLY A 499 -5.14 -21.54 -20.87
C GLY A 499 -4.07 -22.56 -20.47
N GLU A 500 -3.41 -23.15 -21.46
CA GLU A 500 -2.25 -24.01 -21.23
C GLU A 500 -1.02 -23.16 -20.92
N VAL A 501 -0.25 -23.55 -19.90
CA VAL A 501 1.00 -22.92 -19.49
C VAL A 501 2.12 -23.95 -19.54
N SER A 502 3.24 -23.63 -20.19
CA SER A 502 4.46 -24.44 -20.15
C SER A 502 5.70 -23.56 -20.01
N LYS A 503 6.51 -23.81 -18.98
CA LYS A 503 7.75 -23.08 -18.69
C LYS A 503 8.97 -23.77 -19.32
N ASP A 504 9.82 -23.02 -20.02
CA ASP A 504 11.12 -23.47 -20.54
C ASP A 504 12.19 -22.47 -20.12
N GLY A 505 13.08 -22.87 -19.20
CA GLY A 505 13.92 -21.95 -18.45
C GLY A 505 13.06 -20.94 -17.67
N ASP A 506 13.31 -19.66 -17.92
CA ASP A 506 12.66 -18.53 -17.25
C ASP A 506 11.59 -17.86 -18.12
N THR A 507 11.17 -18.52 -19.22
CA THR A 507 10.13 -18.02 -20.13
C THR A 507 8.92 -18.96 -20.17
N TYR A 508 7.73 -18.38 -20.13
CA TYR A 508 6.47 -19.12 -20.25
C TYR A 508 5.93 -19.06 -21.68
N THR A 509 5.67 -20.24 -22.26
CA THR A 509 4.78 -20.34 -23.42
C THR A 509 3.35 -20.48 -22.92
N LEU A 510 2.47 -19.59 -23.39
CA LEU A 510 1.08 -19.46 -22.98
C LEU A 510 0.15 -19.69 -24.18
N VAL A 511 -0.86 -20.54 -24.02
CA VAL A 511 -1.90 -20.76 -25.02
C VAL A 511 -3.26 -20.51 -24.37
N PRO A 512 -3.80 -19.28 -24.43
CA PRO A 512 -5.08 -18.97 -23.78
C PRO A 512 -6.25 -19.69 -24.45
N ASN A 513 -7.18 -20.15 -23.62
CA ASN A 513 -8.45 -20.66 -24.09
C ASN A 513 -9.31 -19.55 -24.69
N LYS A 514 -10.12 -19.92 -25.67
CA LYS A 514 -11.08 -19.02 -26.33
C LYS A 514 -12.47 -19.26 -25.78
N ILE A 515 -13.04 -18.22 -25.17
CA ILE A 515 -14.39 -18.26 -24.59
C ILE A 515 -15.34 -17.37 -25.38
N THR A 516 -16.56 -17.84 -25.63
CA THR A 516 -17.67 -17.01 -26.11
C THR A 516 -18.29 -16.23 -24.95
N ILE A 517 -19.25 -15.36 -25.23
CA ILE A 517 -20.00 -14.65 -24.20
C ILE A 517 -20.82 -15.59 -23.28
N LYS A 518 -21.27 -16.75 -23.76
CA LYS A 518 -21.97 -17.73 -22.92
C LYS A 518 -21.00 -18.43 -21.99
N ASP A 519 -19.88 -18.89 -22.53
CA ASP A 519 -18.82 -19.52 -21.74
C ASP A 519 -18.30 -18.56 -20.66
N PHE A 520 -18.08 -17.27 -20.98
CA PHE A 520 -17.71 -16.25 -19.98
C PHE A 520 -18.74 -16.09 -18.84
N MET A 521 -20.03 -16.17 -19.16
CA MET A 521 -21.09 -16.03 -18.16
C MET A 521 -21.23 -17.29 -17.29
N ASP A 522 -20.96 -18.48 -17.86
CA ASP A 522 -20.83 -19.72 -17.11
C ASP A 522 -19.59 -19.68 -16.18
N GLU A 523 -18.46 -19.13 -16.65
CA GLU A 523 -17.26 -18.88 -15.83
C GLU A 523 -17.55 -17.90 -14.67
N LEU A 524 -18.23 -16.79 -14.95
CA LEU A 524 -18.66 -15.83 -13.93
C LEU A 524 -19.55 -16.49 -12.88
N SER A 525 -20.55 -17.28 -13.32
CA SER A 525 -21.43 -18.00 -12.39
C SER A 525 -20.70 -19.08 -11.59
N GLY A 526 -19.74 -19.78 -12.20
CA GLY A 526 -18.93 -20.79 -11.56
C GLY A 526 -17.99 -20.19 -10.52
N TYR A 527 -17.32 -19.09 -10.86
CA TYR A 527 -16.36 -18.45 -9.98
C TYR A 527 -17.04 -17.77 -8.79
N LEU A 528 -18.17 -17.09 -8.99
CA LEU A 528 -18.99 -16.56 -7.90
C LEU A 528 -19.36 -17.65 -6.89
N ALA A 529 -19.81 -18.82 -7.36
CA ALA A 529 -20.17 -19.95 -6.51
C ALA A 529 -18.97 -20.64 -5.84
N HIS A 530 -17.76 -20.50 -6.39
CA HIS A 530 -16.50 -20.92 -5.75
C HIS A 530 -16.12 -19.98 -4.60
N VAL A 531 -16.21 -18.67 -4.82
CA VAL A 531 -15.95 -17.64 -3.80
C VAL A 531 -16.90 -17.78 -2.61
N ASP A 532 -18.21 -17.90 -2.88
CA ASP A 532 -19.21 -18.26 -1.88
C ASP A 532 -20.40 -18.95 -2.57
N SER A 533 -20.73 -20.16 -2.12
CA SER A 533 -21.84 -20.96 -2.64
C SER A 533 -23.22 -20.28 -2.62
N GLY A 534 -23.40 -19.21 -1.84
CA GLY A 534 -24.61 -18.37 -1.84
C GLY A 534 -24.75 -17.42 -3.03
N LEU A 535 -23.63 -17.08 -3.70
CA LEU A 535 -23.55 -16.14 -4.82
C LEU A 535 -24.00 -16.77 -6.16
N THR A 536 -25.26 -17.16 -6.23
CA THR A 536 -25.84 -17.74 -7.45
C THR A 536 -26.22 -16.64 -8.44
N LEU A 537 -25.64 -16.65 -9.64
CA LEU A 537 -26.08 -15.84 -10.77
C LEU A 537 -27.31 -16.46 -11.45
N THR A 538 -28.38 -15.69 -11.63
CA THR A 538 -29.59 -16.13 -12.33
C THR A 538 -30.05 -15.08 -13.33
N GLY A 539 -30.49 -15.50 -14.52
CA GLY A 539 -30.90 -14.57 -15.57
C GLY A 539 -31.32 -15.27 -16.86
N ASN A 540 -31.60 -14.47 -17.89
CA ASN A 540 -32.09 -14.95 -19.18
C ASN A 540 -31.36 -14.26 -20.32
N TYR A 541 -31.04 -15.04 -21.36
CA TYR A 541 -30.57 -14.54 -22.64
C TYR A 541 -31.74 -14.20 -23.55
N VAL A 542 -31.56 -13.19 -24.41
CA VAL A 542 -32.30 -13.09 -25.66
C VAL A 542 -31.86 -14.25 -26.56
N ASP A 543 -32.81 -14.89 -27.25
CA ASP A 543 -32.51 -15.96 -28.20
C ASP A 543 -31.57 -15.49 -29.33
N ASP A 544 -30.64 -16.35 -29.74
CA ASP A 544 -29.54 -16.00 -30.66
C ASP A 544 -30.02 -15.66 -32.07
N GLU A 545 -31.14 -16.25 -32.54
CA GLU A 545 -31.74 -15.91 -33.83
C GLU A 545 -32.44 -14.55 -33.71
N THR A 546 -33.21 -14.37 -32.64
CA THR A 546 -33.92 -13.12 -32.31
C THR A 546 -32.94 -11.94 -32.23
N PHE A 547 -31.90 -12.02 -31.39
CA PHE A 547 -30.90 -10.97 -31.19
C PHE A 547 -30.15 -10.63 -32.49
N ARG A 548 -29.84 -11.63 -33.30
CA ARG A 548 -29.14 -11.50 -34.59
C ARG A 548 -29.95 -10.75 -35.65
N SER A 549 -31.28 -10.84 -35.62
CA SER A 549 -32.18 -10.19 -36.60
C SER A 549 -32.99 -9.04 -36.02
N THR A 550 -32.64 -8.52 -34.85
CA THR A 550 -33.40 -7.45 -34.19
C THR A 550 -33.30 -6.13 -34.96
N ASP A 551 -34.45 -5.49 -35.23
CA ASP A 551 -34.53 -4.12 -35.73
C ASP A 551 -34.41 -3.15 -34.55
N PHE A 552 -33.53 -2.16 -34.68
CA PHE A 552 -33.33 -1.12 -33.66
C PHE A 552 -34.32 0.04 -33.79
N THR A 553 -35.31 -0.03 -34.67
CA THR A 553 -36.31 1.04 -34.88
C THR A 553 -37.56 0.78 -34.04
N ASN A 554 -37.93 1.71 -33.15
CA ASN A 554 -39.15 1.62 -32.34
C ASN A 554 -40.43 2.03 -33.14
N GLU A 555 -41.59 1.98 -32.48
CA GLU A 555 -42.89 2.33 -33.10
C GLU A 555 -42.97 3.79 -33.61
N ASP A 556 -42.20 4.70 -33.02
CA ASP A 556 -42.13 6.13 -33.39
C ASP A 556 -41.10 6.42 -34.50
N GLY A 557 -40.22 5.45 -34.81
CA GLY A 557 -39.16 5.57 -35.82
C GLY A 557 -37.77 5.94 -35.26
N ASP A 558 -37.63 6.04 -33.95
CA ASP A 558 -36.37 6.34 -33.25
C ASP A 558 -35.59 5.06 -32.89
N LEU A 559 -34.32 5.21 -32.49
CA LEU A 559 -33.46 4.10 -32.09
C LEU A 559 -33.82 3.55 -30.69
N ASP A 560 -34.04 2.25 -30.59
CA ASP A 560 -34.28 1.50 -29.35
C ASP A 560 -33.01 0.77 -28.89
N TYR A 561 -32.27 1.41 -27.99
CA TYR A 561 -31.07 0.83 -27.40
C TYR A 561 -31.35 -0.35 -26.44
N SER A 562 -32.60 -0.64 -26.09
CA SER A 562 -32.92 -1.84 -25.30
C SER A 562 -32.63 -3.14 -26.06
N GLN A 563 -32.65 -3.07 -27.40
CA GLN A 563 -32.31 -4.15 -28.32
C GLN A 563 -30.80 -4.50 -28.36
N ALA A 564 -29.95 -3.69 -27.73
CA ALA A 564 -28.54 -4.00 -27.54
C ALA A 564 -28.29 -4.96 -26.36
N ILE A 565 -29.26 -5.13 -25.45
CA ILE A 565 -29.12 -5.94 -24.23
C ILE A 565 -29.40 -7.41 -24.56
N TYR A 566 -28.39 -8.24 -24.43
CA TYR A 566 -28.41 -9.66 -24.77
C TYR A 566 -28.71 -10.57 -23.57
N TYR A 567 -28.31 -10.17 -22.36
CA TYR A 567 -28.60 -10.92 -21.13
C TYR A 567 -29.05 -9.95 -20.04
N ARG A 568 -30.01 -10.41 -19.22
CA ARG A 568 -30.43 -9.75 -17.97
C ARG A 568 -30.51 -10.78 -16.86
N GLY A 569 -29.83 -10.50 -15.75
CA GLY A 569 -29.83 -11.35 -14.56
C GLY A 569 -29.35 -10.61 -13.33
N ALA A 570 -29.20 -11.32 -12.23
CA ALA A 570 -28.62 -10.82 -10.99
C ALA A 570 -27.92 -11.94 -10.20
N VAL A 571 -26.86 -11.56 -9.51
CA VAL A 571 -26.23 -12.36 -8.45
C VAL A 571 -27.07 -12.24 -7.18
N ASN A 572 -27.34 -13.36 -6.52
CA ASN A 572 -28.02 -13.36 -5.24
C ASN A 572 -27.10 -12.80 -4.13
N LEU A 573 -27.26 -11.53 -3.78
CA LEU A 573 -26.57 -10.88 -2.66
C LEU A 573 -27.37 -10.91 -1.34
N GLY A 574 -28.58 -11.49 -1.33
CA GLY A 574 -29.50 -11.39 -0.20
C GLY A 574 -30.00 -9.95 0.02
N THR A 575 -30.05 -9.50 1.28
CA THR A 575 -30.31 -8.10 1.61
C THR A 575 -28.98 -7.36 1.62
N VAL A 576 -28.81 -6.42 0.68
CA VAL A 576 -27.62 -5.56 0.63
C VAL A 576 -27.70 -4.54 1.77
N ASP A 577 -26.71 -4.60 2.65
CA ASP A 577 -26.49 -3.65 3.73
C ASP A 577 -25.34 -2.71 3.33
N TYR A 578 -25.63 -1.41 3.22
CA TYR A 578 -24.61 -0.43 2.83
C TYR A 578 -23.66 -0.07 3.96
N ASP A 579 -24.06 -0.23 5.22
CA ASP A 579 -23.18 0.02 6.38
C ASP A 579 -22.12 -1.08 6.50
N ASN A 580 -22.39 -2.27 5.96
CA ASN A 580 -21.48 -3.43 5.90
C ASN A 580 -20.95 -3.75 4.49
N PHE A 581 -21.16 -2.87 3.49
CA PHE A 581 -20.87 -3.18 2.07
C PHE A 581 -19.42 -3.56 1.78
N LEU A 582 -18.48 -2.95 2.51
CA LEU A 582 -17.04 -3.17 2.34
C LEU A 582 -16.46 -4.14 3.40
N ASN A 583 -17.31 -4.79 4.18
CA ASN A 583 -16.88 -5.87 5.07
C ASN A 583 -16.63 -7.13 4.23
N GLU A 584 -15.45 -7.73 4.41
CA GLU A 584 -14.97 -8.88 3.61
C GLU A 584 -15.88 -10.10 3.71
N GLU A 585 -16.63 -10.25 4.81
CA GLU A 585 -17.59 -11.34 4.97
C GLU A 585 -18.90 -11.11 4.21
N SER A 586 -19.18 -9.88 3.77
CA SER A 586 -20.42 -9.55 3.06
C SER A 586 -20.48 -10.21 1.68
N SER A 587 -21.67 -10.64 1.27
CA SER A 587 -21.92 -11.16 -0.08
C SER A 587 -21.58 -10.14 -1.17
N SER A 588 -21.76 -8.84 -0.89
CA SER A 588 -21.38 -7.75 -1.80
C SER A 588 -19.87 -7.70 -2.03
N TYR A 589 -19.05 -7.69 -0.97
CA TYR A 589 -17.58 -7.67 -1.08
C TYR A 589 -17.05 -8.91 -1.80
N LYS A 590 -17.57 -10.10 -1.45
CA LYS A 590 -17.20 -11.37 -2.10
C LYS A 590 -17.54 -11.36 -3.60
N ALA A 591 -18.72 -10.87 -3.97
CA ALA A 591 -19.13 -10.77 -5.37
C ALA A 591 -18.30 -9.76 -6.18
N ILE A 592 -18.03 -8.55 -5.65
CA ILE A 592 -17.15 -7.60 -6.35
C ILE A 592 -15.73 -8.14 -6.49
N SER A 593 -15.23 -8.90 -5.52
CA SER A 593 -13.88 -9.50 -5.58
C SER A 593 -13.76 -10.51 -6.72
N ALA A 594 -14.77 -11.37 -6.91
CA ALA A 594 -14.82 -12.30 -8.03
C ALA A 594 -14.92 -11.58 -9.39
N VAL A 595 -15.77 -10.56 -9.49
CA VAL A 595 -15.99 -9.78 -10.71
C VAL A 595 -14.76 -8.96 -11.09
N ASN A 596 -14.10 -8.30 -10.12
CA ASN A 596 -12.91 -7.50 -10.34
C ASN A 596 -11.74 -8.37 -10.84
N GLU A 597 -11.55 -9.56 -10.28
CA GLU A 597 -10.53 -10.50 -10.74
C GLU A 597 -10.79 -11.00 -12.18
N LEU A 598 -12.05 -11.30 -12.54
CA LEU A 598 -12.43 -11.60 -13.92
C LEU A 598 -12.28 -10.39 -14.85
N MET A 599 -12.48 -9.16 -14.36
CA MET A 599 -12.21 -7.92 -15.10
C MET A 599 -10.71 -7.79 -15.41
N PHE A 600 -9.84 -8.06 -14.44
CA PHE A 600 -8.39 -8.14 -14.65
C PHE A 600 -7.98 -9.31 -15.56
N ALA A 601 -8.71 -10.42 -15.59
CA ALA A 601 -8.44 -11.53 -16.51
C ALA A 601 -8.81 -11.20 -17.97
N TYR A 602 -9.98 -10.58 -18.22
CA TYR A 602 -10.55 -10.51 -19.58
C TYR A 602 -10.76 -9.13 -20.16
N SER A 603 -10.97 -8.08 -19.35
CA SER A 603 -11.34 -6.78 -19.89
C SER A 603 -10.19 -6.15 -20.67
N THR A 604 -10.49 -5.62 -21.85
CA THR A 604 -9.58 -4.70 -22.57
C THR A 604 -9.90 -3.23 -22.32
N ASP A 605 -10.94 -2.94 -21.53
CA ASP A 605 -11.18 -1.60 -21.00
C ASP A 605 -10.44 -1.44 -19.67
N THR A 606 -9.29 -0.74 -19.72
CA THR A 606 -8.45 -0.50 -18.54
C THR A 606 -8.96 0.65 -17.67
N GLY A 607 -9.93 1.44 -18.13
CA GLY A 607 -10.43 2.61 -17.38
C GLY A 607 -11.20 2.24 -16.12
N CYS A 608 -11.66 0.99 -16.02
CA CYS A 608 -12.37 0.46 -14.86
C CYS A 608 -11.43 -0.23 -13.84
N PHE A 609 -10.16 -0.49 -14.20
CA PHE A 609 -9.19 -1.11 -13.29
C PHE A 609 -8.86 -0.19 -12.12
N ASN A 610 -8.70 -0.78 -10.92
CA ASN A 610 -8.39 -0.07 -9.68
C ASN A 610 -9.40 1.04 -9.29
N THR A 611 -10.58 1.07 -9.93
CA THR A 611 -11.69 1.93 -9.51
C THR A 611 -12.33 1.40 -8.23
N TYR A 612 -12.75 2.32 -7.34
CA TYR A 612 -13.19 1.94 -5.99
C TYR A 612 -14.43 1.04 -5.97
N LEU A 613 -15.40 1.35 -6.84
CA LEU A 613 -16.67 0.60 -6.99
C LEU A 613 -17.02 0.34 -8.47
N GLY A 614 -16.17 0.71 -9.43
CA GLY A 614 -16.51 0.73 -10.86
C GLY A 614 -16.77 2.16 -11.37
N TYR A 615 -17.31 2.27 -12.59
CA TYR A 615 -17.70 3.55 -13.17
C TYR A 615 -18.94 4.13 -12.49
N SER A 616 -18.91 5.44 -12.18
CA SER A 616 -20.12 6.15 -11.75
C SER A 616 -21.08 6.32 -12.93
N ILE A 617 -22.37 6.06 -12.67
CA ILE A 617 -23.43 6.15 -13.68
C ILE A 617 -24.44 7.20 -13.23
N ALA A 618 -24.67 8.18 -14.11
CA ALA A 618 -25.70 9.20 -13.95
C ALA A 618 -27.11 8.62 -14.02
N ALA A 619 -28.06 9.21 -13.29
CA ALA A 619 -29.47 8.88 -13.38
C ALA A 619 -30.05 9.06 -14.80
N GLU A 620 -31.17 8.39 -15.08
CA GLU A 620 -31.85 8.45 -16.37
C GLU A 620 -32.30 9.88 -16.71
N GLY A 621 -32.13 10.28 -17.98
CA GLY A 621 -32.42 11.63 -18.46
C GLY A 621 -31.20 12.56 -18.53
N TYR A 622 -30.06 12.16 -17.96
CA TYR A 622 -28.80 12.89 -18.09
C TYR A 622 -27.87 12.26 -19.14
N THR A 623 -27.15 13.11 -19.88
CA THR A 623 -26.18 12.71 -20.92
C THR A 623 -24.80 12.51 -20.33
N THR A 624 -24.16 11.39 -20.65
CA THR A 624 -22.78 11.05 -20.27
C THR A 624 -21.86 10.98 -21.50
N SER A 625 -20.55 10.85 -21.30
CA SER A 625 -19.58 10.58 -22.37
C SER A 625 -19.61 9.12 -22.90
N TYR A 626 -20.25 8.20 -22.18
CA TYR A 626 -20.41 6.80 -22.60
C TYR A 626 -21.26 6.64 -23.87
N VAL A 627 -21.00 5.57 -24.63
CA VAL A 627 -21.83 5.19 -25.79
C VAL A 627 -23.27 4.87 -25.36
N GLU A 628 -24.23 5.18 -26.23
CA GLU A 628 -25.65 5.21 -25.88
C GLU A 628 -26.20 3.87 -25.41
N GLU A 629 -25.76 2.75 -25.99
CA GLU A 629 -26.18 1.40 -25.57
C GLU A 629 -25.67 1.05 -24.17
N PHE A 630 -24.40 1.36 -23.89
CA PHE A 630 -23.81 1.17 -22.57
C PHE A 630 -24.53 2.03 -21.53
N ARG A 631 -24.70 3.33 -21.83
CA ARG A 631 -25.39 4.28 -20.97
C ARG A 631 -26.81 3.80 -20.65
N TYR A 632 -27.56 3.41 -21.68
CA TYR A 632 -28.92 2.88 -21.52
C TYR A 632 -28.93 1.63 -20.65
N ALA A 633 -28.09 0.63 -20.95
CA ALA A 633 -28.05 -0.63 -20.23
C ALA A 633 -27.65 -0.46 -18.75
N ALA A 634 -26.62 0.35 -18.47
CA ALA A 634 -26.19 0.66 -17.11
C ALA A 634 -27.29 1.38 -16.31
N GLN A 635 -27.98 2.36 -16.93
CA GLN A 635 -29.10 3.07 -16.31
C GLN A 635 -30.32 2.17 -16.06
N GLN A 636 -30.58 1.14 -16.86
CA GLN A 636 -31.63 0.17 -16.54
C GLN A 636 -31.17 -0.81 -15.45
N ALA A 637 -29.94 -1.32 -15.52
CA ALA A 637 -29.40 -2.28 -14.54
C ALA A 637 -29.39 -1.71 -13.11
N ILE A 638 -29.01 -0.44 -12.94
CA ILE A 638 -29.02 0.24 -11.63
C ILE A 638 -30.42 0.32 -10.99
N LYS A 639 -31.50 0.38 -11.80
CA LYS A 639 -32.87 0.36 -11.27
C LYS A 639 -33.29 -0.99 -10.70
N GLU A 640 -32.61 -2.08 -11.10
CA GLU A 640 -32.87 -3.43 -10.62
C GLU A 640 -32.06 -3.76 -9.35
N GLY A 641 -31.06 -2.94 -9.00
CA GLY A 641 -30.33 -2.99 -7.73
C GLY A 641 -28.89 -3.52 -7.85
N ALA A 642 -28.16 -3.46 -6.73
CA ALA A 642 -26.83 -4.05 -6.62
C ALA A 642 -26.87 -5.58 -6.83
N GLY A 643 -25.84 -6.12 -7.47
CA GLY A 643 -25.79 -7.51 -7.94
C GLY A 643 -26.38 -7.75 -9.33
N THR A 644 -27.06 -6.77 -9.94
CA THR A 644 -27.62 -6.90 -11.30
C THR A 644 -26.50 -7.08 -12.33
N VAL A 645 -26.68 -8.05 -13.25
CA VAL A 645 -25.75 -8.38 -14.33
C VAL A 645 -26.42 -8.25 -15.68
N TYR A 646 -25.94 -7.33 -16.51
CA TYR A 646 -26.41 -7.10 -17.87
C TYR A 646 -25.27 -7.37 -18.86
N VAL A 647 -25.60 -7.97 -20.01
CA VAL A 647 -24.67 -8.03 -21.14
C VAL A 647 -25.22 -7.16 -22.26
N VAL A 648 -24.45 -6.17 -22.71
CA VAL A 648 -24.85 -5.23 -23.76
C VAL A 648 -23.83 -5.19 -24.89
N GLY A 649 -24.35 -5.16 -26.12
CA GLY A 649 -23.56 -5.02 -27.34
C GLY A 649 -23.29 -3.56 -27.70
N THR A 650 -22.02 -3.20 -27.90
CA THR A 650 -21.61 -1.85 -28.36
C THR A 650 -20.71 -1.95 -29.59
N ASP A 651 -20.29 -0.81 -30.14
CA ASP A 651 -19.29 -0.73 -31.22
C ASP A 651 -17.91 -1.28 -30.82
N PHE A 652 -17.63 -1.44 -29.52
CA PHE A 652 -16.37 -1.98 -29.02
C PHE A 652 -16.39 -3.51 -28.86
N GLY A 653 -17.56 -4.09 -28.54
CA GLY A 653 -17.74 -5.52 -28.33
C GLY A 653 -18.86 -5.82 -27.34
N TRP A 654 -18.70 -6.88 -26.56
CA TRP A 654 -19.58 -7.15 -25.41
C TRP A 654 -19.09 -6.40 -24.20
N HIS A 655 -19.98 -5.66 -23.55
CA HIS A 655 -19.79 -5.15 -22.20
C HIS A 655 -20.62 -6.00 -21.25
N ILE A 656 -19.96 -6.64 -20.28
CA ILE A 656 -20.62 -7.27 -19.14
C ILE A 656 -20.61 -6.25 -18.01
N LEU A 657 -21.80 -5.83 -17.60
CA LEU A 657 -22.06 -4.84 -16.57
C LEU A 657 -22.43 -5.58 -15.29
N TYR A 658 -21.67 -5.37 -14.21
CA TYR A 658 -22.06 -5.79 -12.87
C TYR A 658 -22.32 -4.54 -12.03
N VAL A 659 -23.54 -4.36 -11.53
CA VAL A 659 -23.90 -3.25 -10.63
C VAL A 659 -23.36 -3.55 -9.25
N SER A 660 -22.34 -2.83 -8.81
CA SER A 660 -21.73 -3.00 -7.50
C SER A 660 -22.57 -2.35 -6.39
N MET A 661 -22.94 -1.09 -6.56
CA MET A 661 -23.69 -0.31 -5.58
C MET A 661 -24.73 0.58 -6.28
N THR A 662 -25.88 0.80 -5.64
CA THR A 662 -26.94 1.68 -6.15
C THR A 662 -27.31 2.72 -5.10
N LEU A 663 -27.56 3.96 -5.53
CA LEU A 663 -27.87 5.06 -4.64
C LEU A 663 -29.38 5.38 -4.72
N SER A 664 -30.07 5.18 -3.60
CA SER A 664 -31.43 5.66 -3.39
C SER A 664 -31.44 7.18 -3.14
N GLU A 665 -32.54 7.84 -3.46
CA GLU A 665 -32.78 9.23 -3.03
C GLU A 665 -32.72 9.32 -1.50
N GLY A 666 -31.98 10.31 -0.99
CA GLY A 666 -31.83 10.50 0.45
C GLY A 666 -30.47 10.05 0.99
N GLU A 667 -30.45 9.65 2.26
CA GLU A 667 -29.27 9.13 2.95
C GLU A 667 -28.91 7.72 2.46
N ILE A 668 -27.60 7.47 2.29
CA ILE A 668 -27.07 6.21 1.73
C ILE A 668 -26.80 5.16 2.81
N TYR A 669 -26.41 5.61 4.00
CA TYR A 669 -25.99 4.80 5.14
C TYR A 669 -27.00 4.95 6.29
N GLY A 670 -27.05 3.99 7.21
CA GLY A 670 -27.92 4.03 8.41
C GLY A 670 -27.55 5.11 9.42
N GLY A 671 -26.36 5.71 9.27
CA GLY A 671 -25.80 6.74 10.14
C GLY A 671 -24.34 6.41 10.48
N TYR A 672 -23.70 7.24 11.30
CA TYR A 672 -22.48 6.82 11.98
C TYR A 672 -22.84 6.02 13.23
N ASN A 673 -22.37 4.77 13.34
CA ASN A 673 -22.55 3.94 14.53
C ASN A 673 -21.24 3.84 15.34
N PRO A 674 -21.15 4.47 16.53
CA PRO A 674 -19.95 4.40 17.36
C PRO A 674 -19.56 2.99 17.79
N ASP A 675 -20.52 2.06 17.94
CA ASP A 675 -20.26 0.68 18.36
C ASP A 675 -19.53 -0.13 17.26
N GLU A 676 -19.59 0.32 16.00
CA GLU A 676 -18.93 -0.28 14.85
C GLU A 676 -17.59 0.38 14.49
N LYS A 677 -17.16 1.43 15.22
CA LYS A 677 -15.92 2.18 14.92
C LYS A 677 -14.65 1.33 14.86
N SER A 678 -14.70 0.12 15.43
CA SER A 678 -13.61 -0.85 15.47
C SER A 678 -13.92 -2.18 14.75
N VAL A 679 -14.97 -2.23 13.92
CA VAL A 679 -15.35 -3.39 13.08
C VAL A 679 -14.94 -3.12 11.64
N GLU A 680 -13.85 -3.75 11.19
CA GLU A 680 -13.25 -3.45 9.89
C GLU A 680 -14.21 -3.66 8.70
N GLY A 681 -14.08 -2.80 7.69
CA GLY A 681 -14.90 -2.82 6.48
C GLY A 681 -16.32 -2.23 6.63
N THR A 682 -16.74 -1.87 7.84
CA THR A 682 -17.98 -1.09 8.02
C THR A 682 -17.80 0.36 7.57
N PHE A 683 -18.90 1.01 7.18
CA PHE A 683 -18.94 2.45 6.95
C PHE A 683 -18.48 3.23 8.19
N SER A 684 -19.00 2.86 9.36
CA SER A 684 -18.67 3.48 10.65
C SER A 684 -17.18 3.41 10.95
N TYR A 685 -16.53 2.25 10.73
CA TYR A 685 -15.08 2.10 10.86
C TYR A 685 -14.33 2.98 9.87
N ASN A 686 -14.63 2.91 8.57
CA ASN A 686 -13.91 3.69 7.55
C ASN A 686 -14.06 5.20 7.79
N PHE A 687 -15.26 5.67 8.15
CA PHE A 687 -15.50 7.05 8.54
C PHE A 687 -14.66 7.46 9.76
N TYR A 688 -14.66 6.65 10.82
CA TYR A 688 -13.86 6.89 12.02
C TYR A 688 -12.36 6.98 11.70
N GLN A 689 -11.82 6.01 10.94
CA GLN A 689 -10.41 6.01 10.55
C GLN A 689 -10.06 7.24 9.71
N SER A 690 -10.93 7.68 8.78
CA SER A 690 -10.69 8.89 8.00
C SER A 690 -10.57 10.15 8.87
N VAL A 691 -11.42 10.27 9.91
CA VAL A 691 -11.40 11.40 10.86
C VAL A 691 -10.17 11.34 11.77
N LYS A 692 -9.87 10.15 12.31
CA LYS A 692 -8.67 9.87 13.14
C LYS A 692 -7.38 10.18 12.37
N SER A 693 -7.26 9.69 11.13
CA SER A 693 -6.11 9.96 10.25
C SER A 693 -5.96 11.45 9.90
N ALA A 694 -7.06 12.16 9.61
CA ALA A 694 -7.00 13.60 9.35
C ALA A 694 -6.52 14.38 10.58
N ALA A 695 -7.05 14.07 11.77
CA ALA A 695 -6.63 14.67 13.03
C ALA A 695 -5.17 14.34 13.40
N LEU A 696 -4.71 13.11 13.14
CA LEU A 696 -3.32 12.70 13.34
C LEU A 696 -2.34 13.44 12.41
N SER A 697 -2.72 13.69 11.15
CA SER A 697 -1.89 14.43 10.19
C SER A 697 -1.71 15.90 10.62
N GLU A 698 -2.79 16.55 11.04
CA GLU A 698 -2.77 17.92 11.60
C GLU A 698 -1.92 17.98 12.88
N TYR A 699 -2.20 17.09 13.85
CA TYR A 699 -1.47 17.02 15.11
C TYR A 699 0.02 16.70 14.93
N THR A 700 0.38 15.81 14.01
CA THR A 700 1.79 15.44 13.75
C THR A 700 2.58 16.64 13.21
N SER A 701 1.96 17.40 12.30
CA SER A 701 2.56 18.62 11.74
C SER A 701 2.79 19.68 12.83
N ASP A 702 1.78 19.91 13.68
CA ASP A 702 1.88 20.82 14.82
C ASP A 702 2.89 20.33 15.88
N MET A 703 2.93 19.03 16.15
CA MET A 703 3.85 18.42 17.10
C MET A 703 5.30 18.56 16.63
N GLN A 704 5.61 18.30 15.36
CA GLN A 704 6.95 18.55 14.80
C GLN A 704 7.36 20.02 14.92
N ASN A 705 6.45 20.95 14.58
CA ASN A 705 6.71 22.38 14.74
C ASN A 705 6.98 22.77 16.20
N ARG A 706 6.25 22.19 17.17
CA ARG A 706 6.43 22.45 18.61
C ARG A 706 7.66 21.76 19.21
N VAL A 707 8.04 20.57 18.73
CA VAL A 707 9.33 19.94 19.03
C VAL A 707 10.46 20.89 18.63
N LEU A 708 10.40 21.45 17.43
CA LEU A 708 11.39 22.41 16.95
C LEU A 708 11.34 23.74 17.72
N GLU A 709 10.17 24.30 18.00
CA GLU A 709 10.03 25.58 18.72
C GLU A 709 10.52 25.50 20.17
N ILE A 710 10.24 24.40 20.88
CA ILE A 710 10.52 24.25 22.32
C ILE A 710 11.87 23.56 22.55
N LEU A 711 12.14 22.45 21.86
CA LEU A 711 13.29 21.59 22.14
C LEU A 711 14.50 21.83 21.21
N ASN A 712 14.34 22.41 20.01
CA ASN A 712 15.48 22.80 19.17
C ASN A 712 16.01 24.20 19.53
N ASN A 713 16.59 24.31 20.72
CA ASN A 713 17.15 25.56 21.25
C ASN A 713 18.60 25.38 21.73
N ASP A 714 19.36 26.49 21.86
CA ASP A 714 20.81 26.54 22.16
C ASP A 714 21.26 25.79 23.44
N THR A 715 20.37 25.43 24.36
CA THR A 715 20.71 24.66 25.58
C THR A 715 20.64 23.14 25.33
N ILE A 716 19.72 22.70 24.48
CA ILE A 716 19.47 21.29 24.13
C ILE A 716 20.28 20.89 22.89
N VAL A 717 20.22 21.70 21.84
CA VAL A 717 20.84 21.45 20.54
C VAL A 717 22.02 22.40 20.37
N LYS A 718 23.11 21.86 19.81
CA LYS A 718 24.25 22.67 19.38
C LYS A 718 24.73 22.23 18.02
N LEU A 719 24.45 23.05 17.01
CA LEU A 719 24.97 22.90 15.67
C LEU A 719 26.43 23.39 15.61
N TYR A 720 27.23 22.71 14.79
CA TYR A 720 28.61 23.08 14.49
C TYR A 720 28.75 23.36 12.99
N GLU A 721 27.96 24.29 12.45
CA GLU A 721 27.88 24.69 11.03
C GLU A 721 29.22 24.65 10.27
N SER A 722 30.28 25.22 10.86
CA SER A 722 31.62 25.26 10.26
C SER A 722 32.25 23.89 9.93
N ARG A 723 31.74 22.80 10.50
CA ARG A 723 32.22 21.42 10.31
C ARG A 723 31.56 20.70 9.12
N TYR A 724 30.39 21.17 8.68
CA TYR A 724 29.68 20.66 7.50
C TYR A 724 29.41 21.71 6.42
N SER A 725 29.80 22.97 6.64
CA SER A 725 29.63 24.06 5.68
C SER A 725 30.28 23.81 4.31
N ASP A 726 31.29 22.95 4.22
CA ASP A 726 31.87 22.50 2.95
C ASP A 726 30.92 21.63 2.11
N LEU A 727 29.95 20.97 2.75
CA LEU A 727 28.88 20.21 2.11
C LEU A 727 27.72 21.14 1.70
N SER A 728 27.28 22.04 2.60
CA SER A 728 26.18 22.97 2.28
C SER A 728 26.58 24.12 1.34
N ASN A 729 27.87 24.32 1.07
CA ASN A 729 28.37 25.24 0.03
C ASN A 729 28.77 24.53 -1.29
N LEU A 730 28.36 23.28 -1.51
CA LEU A 730 28.49 22.63 -2.83
C LEU A 730 27.54 23.30 -3.83
N GLY A 731 28.08 23.84 -4.92
CA GLY A 731 27.34 24.54 -5.98
C GLY A 731 28.01 24.45 -7.35
#